data_AF-A0A850MQE7-F1
#
_entry.id   AF-A0A850MQE7-F1
#
_cell.length_a   1.000
_cell.length_b   1.000
_cell.length_c   1.000
_cell.angle_alpha   90.00
_cell.angle_beta   90.00
_cell.angle_gamma   90.00
#
_symmetry.space_group_name_H-M   'P 1'
#
loop_
_entity.id
_entity.type
_entity.pdbx_description
1 polymer ?
#
loop_
_entity_poly.entity_id
_entity_poly.type
_entity_poly.pdbx_seq_one_letter_code
_entity_poly.pdbx_strand_id
1 'polypeptide(L)'
;MERRKLGTIFIILIIITFNFLFCHINSNRVTQKNSQIAPNGPEAVLVPKIFAWDSQITQSVGDKPLSIAMGDVNNDGELDIVTANNNSDSISILLWNITAGDWVAHNRSVSSGPCAVAVGDANNDGFFDIVAANNHSNEVTILLWNYTFQDWNSSSQVVGNQPCAVCIEDANNDGLNEIVVTNYADDTVSIFTYNLSYRNWNPEITVNVGDGPIAVGIGDANNDGLNEIVTANRMDSEVSILQWNETDTIWNPAINKSVGNNPSALAIGDGNNDGKIDILTANSNDNSVTILQWNTTAEDWDTITKPVGNQPSSIAVGDVNSDGQNDLVAANYGDANISILSWNAIDENWDLTTKSVNMGPISVIIGDLSNNGLMDIATANSLANTVSILPWNTTRGDLAPQRIIRSVQAYPSDVAIGDANNDGEIDIVAATLNDENISVLCWNETLNDWNPELTLNVSYIPTSVYIGDANNDGAQDIVACRSTLTSTNVSIILWNDTKNYWDPYVTRNISDFSGWDVIVADANNDGANDIVVANKWQAKFSLLLWNKTQKNWNPLINRTLNGVPYQIEVADVNNDGFNDLVAAGNFSTTASVWIRLWNSSKGEWDDDSNITISTSLPQFTPALAVGDANNDGRNDLVLTDKNGDNVVILCWNDTLETWNSPISNSVEEDPISVDIGDVNNDGQNDIITSNEGTGKVSVLLWNANTSDWDPRIDYAAGNDPRSVITGDVTGDGMHDITVANFQDATISVLMFNRYPWISSRASIQSDPVWVQNEDFGSFSINFTGFETDADEEKINLTWGISVLDLNRLQSFVTVSGSFSSNDTLTFYSVENASGTDTFWLRLKDRHGMQDMIQINITVNPVNDIPIILSKEDIQDNSIWVQTMDVSSFTINLTDYEFDVEDNKSALNWFVRGLDSKIATVEGENSTEKILTFYPQGRGTDTFLLILIDSEGGTDNLTLTLTINPSLGRILALVIPLAVGGAVACILIFFWKRHKAYRDRYLKALEIIQKGESLKK
;
A
#
# COMPACT_ATOMS: atom_id res chain seq x y z
N MET A 1 -63.33 -34.66 20.26
CA MET A 1 -64.32 -35.77 20.32
C MET A 1 -63.71 -36.96 19.56
N GLU A 2 -64.49 -38.00 19.24
CA GLU A 2 -64.10 -39.27 18.56
C GLU A 2 -62.90 -39.18 17.58
N ARG A 3 -61.84 -40.01 17.58
CA ARG A 3 -61.49 -41.30 18.24
C ARG A 3 -61.98 -42.61 17.59
N ARG A 4 -61.38 -43.00 16.45
CA ARG A 4 -61.08 -44.40 16.06
C ARG A 4 -59.63 -44.45 15.50
N LYS A 5 -58.67 -45.21 16.05
CA LYS A 5 -58.52 -46.68 16.27
C LYS A 5 -58.13 -47.43 14.98
N LEU A 6 -57.14 -48.33 14.96
CA LEU A 6 -56.14 -48.79 15.96
C LEU A 6 -54.98 -49.55 15.24
N GLY A 7 -53.80 -49.74 15.86
CA GLY A 7 -52.72 -50.57 15.29
C GLY A 7 -51.29 -50.31 15.83
N THR A 8 -51.06 -50.12 17.13
CA THR A 8 -50.40 -51.11 18.06
C THR A 8 -49.08 -51.70 17.51
N ILE A 9 -47.92 -51.68 18.20
CA ILE A 9 -47.63 -51.84 19.66
C ILE A 9 -46.59 -50.80 20.17
N PHE A 10 -46.33 -50.75 21.47
CA PHE A 10 -45.54 -49.74 22.22
C PHE A 10 -44.61 -50.45 23.24
N ILE A 11 -43.65 -49.73 23.85
CA ILE A 11 -43.00 -50.04 25.17
C ILE A 11 -41.92 -51.17 25.21
N ILE A 12 -40.75 -51.07 25.89
CA ILE A 12 -40.09 -49.96 26.66
C ILE A 12 -38.62 -50.27 27.11
N LEU A 13 -37.85 -49.22 27.49
CA LEU A 13 -36.68 -49.13 28.42
C LEU A 13 -35.22 -49.50 28.03
N ILE A 14 -34.30 -48.69 28.63
CA ILE A 14 -32.93 -48.97 29.14
C ILE A 14 -31.67 -48.80 28.22
N ILE A 15 -31.03 -47.63 28.41
CA ILE A 15 -29.61 -47.36 28.81
C ILE A 15 -28.44 -47.99 28.01
N ILE A 16 -27.72 -47.11 27.29
CA ILE A 16 -26.26 -46.82 27.29
C ILE A 16 -25.22 -47.97 27.25
N THR A 17 -24.17 -47.78 26.42
CA THR A 17 -22.91 -48.56 26.26
C THR A 17 -23.08 -50.01 25.78
N PHE A 18 -22.37 -50.47 24.75
CA PHE A 18 -20.90 -50.49 24.70
C PHE A 18 -20.29 -50.22 23.30
N ASN A 19 -18.96 -50.20 23.26
CA ASN A 19 -18.14 -49.76 22.12
C ASN A 19 -17.76 -50.92 21.15
N PHE A 20 -17.05 -50.56 20.08
CA PHE A 20 -16.16 -51.38 19.22
C PHE A 20 -16.65 -52.16 17.97
N LEU A 21 -16.08 -51.71 16.83
CA LEU A 21 -15.32 -52.48 15.81
C LEU A 21 -16.03 -53.12 14.59
N PHE A 22 -15.52 -52.77 13.40
CA PHE A 22 -15.50 -53.47 12.09
C PHE A 22 -16.53 -54.59 11.80
N CYS A 23 -17.20 -54.50 10.64
CA CYS A 23 -16.61 -55.03 9.40
C CYS A 23 -17.34 -54.57 8.12
N HIS A 24 -16.74 -54.89 6.98
CA HIS A 24 -16.90 -54.28 5.65
C HIS A 24 -17.70 -55.19 4.68
N ILE A 25 -18.07 -54.63 3.52
CA ILE A 25 -17.98 -55.26 2.18
C ILE A 25 -19.18 -55.94 1.45
N ASN A 26 -19.40 -55.45 0.21
CA ASN A 26 -19.81 -56.09 -1.06
C ASN A 26 -21.27 -56.44 -1.48
N SER A 27 -21.81 -55.54 -2.32
CA SER A 27 -21.94 -55.64 -3.80
C SER A 27 -22.90 -56.63 -4.51
N ASN A 28 -23.58 -56.15 -5.57
CA ASN A 28 -23.18 -56.44 -6.96
C ASN A 28 -23.89 -55.58 -8.05
N ARG A 29 -23.35 -55.60 -9.27
CA ARG A 29 -23.77 -54.83 -10.47
C ARG A 29 -24.88 -55.54 -11.30
N VAL A 30 -25.75 -54.76 -11.96
CA VAL A 30 -26.31 -55.03 -13.32
C VAL A 30 -26.42 -53.68 -14.08
N THR A 31 -26.59 -53.67 -15.42
CA THR A 31 -26.12 -52.59 -16.31
C THR A 31 -27.13 -52.04 -17.35
N GLN A 32 -26.74 -50.87 -17.91
CA GLN A 32 -27.03 -50.29 -19.24
C GLN A 32 -28.26 -49.39 -19.52
N LYS A 33 -27.90 -48.19 -20.01
CA LYS A 33 -28.48 -47.40 -21.12
C LYS A 33 -29.91 -46.83 -20.98
N ASN A 34 -29.97 -45.50 -20.98
CA ASN A 34 -30.09 -44.77 -22.26
C ASN A 34 -29.44 -43.38 -22.19
N SER A 35 -29.09 -42.83 -23.36
CA SER A 35 -28.39 -41.56 -23.51
C SER A 35 -29.27 -40.50 -24.16
N GLN A 36 -29.36 -39.31 -23.56
CA GLN A 36 -29.49 -38.05 -24.29
C GLN A 36 -28.60 -37.00 -23.63
N ILE A 37 -28.12 -36.04 -24.43
CA ILE A 37 -27.13 -35.04 -24.05
C ILE A 37 -27.87 -33.73 -23.77
N ALA A 38 -27.58 -33.11 -22.64
CA ALA A 38 -27.74 -31.67 -22.43
C ALA A 38 -26.33 -31.08 -22.26
N PRO A 39 -26.06 -29.85 -22.73
CA PRO A 39 -24.76 -29.22 -22.51
C PRO A 39 -24.61 -28.86 -21.04
N ASN A 40 -23.47 -29.22 -20.45
CA ASN A 40 -23.07 -28.68 -19.15
C ASN A 40 -22.86 -27.16 -19.32
N GLY A 41 -23.46 -26.36 -18.45
CA GLY A 41 -22.81 -25.10 -18.07
C GLY A 41 -21.54 -25.44 -17.27
N PRO A 42 -20.54 -24.54 -17.20
CA PRO A 42 -19.39 -24.77 -16.34
C PRO A 42 -19.87 -24.92 -14.89
N GLU A 43 -19.49 -26.03 -14.25
CA GLU A 43 -19.52 -26.11 -12.79
C GLU A 43 -18.53 -25.06 -12.27
N ALA A 44 -18.89 -24.34 -11.20
CA ALA A 44 -18.04 -23.30 -10.66
C ALA A 44 -16.77 -23.94 -10.07
N VAL A 45 -15.66 -23.81 -10.80
CA VAL A 45 -14.33 -24.07 -10.26
C VAL A 45 -14.08 -22.98 -9.23
N LEU A 46 -13.86 -23.38 -7.98
CA LEU A 46 -13.24 -22.51 -6.99
C LEU A 46 -11.81 -22.26 -7.47
N VAL A 47 -11.59 -21.06 -8.00
CA VAL A 47 -10.25 -20.49 -8.12
C VAL A 47 -9.80 -20.11 -6.71
N PRO A 48 -8.52 -20.26 -6.33
CA PRO A 48 -7.93 -19.40 -5.30
C PRO A 48 -8.36 -17.93 -5.59
N LYS A 49 -8.89 -17.15 -4.62
CA LYS A 49 -9.75 -15.95 -4.87
C LYS A 49 -9.16 -14.77 -5.75
N ILE A 50 -8.42 -13.75 -5.24
CA ILE A 50 -7.34 -12.91 -5.88
C ILE A 50 -6.33 -12.29 -4.84
N PHE A 51 -5.26 -13.04 -4.46
CA PHE A 51 -4.17 -12.81 -3.47
C PHE A 51 -3.29 -11.89 -4.35
N ALA A 52 -3.16 -10.57 -4.07
CA ALA A 52 -3.13 -9.53 -5.14
C ALA A 52 -2.62 -8.07 -4.87
N TRP A 53 -1.31 -7.91 -4.93
CA TRP A 53 -0.57 -6.74 -5.36
C TRP A 53 -1.05 -6.13 -6.75
N ASP A 54 -1.52 -4.84 -6.90
CA ASP A 54 -2.25 -4.30 -8.12
C ASP A 54 -1.86 -2.97 -8.91
N SER A 55 -1.60 -1.76 -8.34
CA SER A 55 -1.46 -0.43 -9.06
C SER A 55 0.00 0.11 -9.37
N GLN A 56 0.40 1.38 -9.07
CA GLN A 56 1.80 1.90 -8.73
C GLN A 56 2.08 3.44 -8.97
N ILE A 57 3.14 3.97 -8.30
CA ILE A 57 3.41 5.30 -7.70
C ILE A 57 4.81 5.88 -8.28
N THR A 58 5.02 7.18 -8.76
CA THR A 58 6.19 7.98 -9.49
C THR A 58 7.11 9.22 -8.84
N GLN A 59 8.45 9.17 -8.49
CA GLN A 59 9.36 10.11 -7.66
C GLN A 59 10.96 10.08 -7.65
N SER A 60 11.63 11.23 -7.38
CA SER A 60 13.05 11.66 -7.58
C SER A 60 14.00 12.33 -6.50
N VAL A 61 15.29 11.90 -6.37
CA VAL A 61 16.44 12.54 -5.62
C VAL A 61 17.76 12.84 -6.41
N GLY A 62 18.91 12.20 -6.10
CA GLY A 62 20.24 12.37 -6.69
C GLY A 62 20.71 11.24 -7.62
N ASP A 63 21.82 11.52 -8.30
CA ASP A 63 22.43 10.70 -9.34
C ASP A 63 22.96 9.40 -8.81
N LYS A 64 22.14 8.40 -8.98
CA LYS A 64 22.55 7.14 -9.54
C LYS A 64 22.35 5.87 -8.72
N PRO A 65 21.18 5.59 -8.05
CA PRO A 65 20.84 4.54 -7.09
C PRO A 65 21.86 3.75 -6.32
N LEU A 66 21.57 3.20 -5.13
CA LEU A 66 22.30 2.10 -4.44
C LEU A 66 21.52 1.33 -3.45
N SER A 67 20.60 1.92 -2.71
CA SER A 67 20.56 1.52 -1.31
C SER A 67 19.26 1.94 -0.70
N ILE A 68 18.80 1.18 0.26
CA ILE A 68 17.44 1.25 0.74
C ILE A 68 17.29 0.86 2.24
N ALA A 69 16.78 1.70 3.18
CA ALA A 69 16.52 1.35 4.60
C ALA A 69 15.39 2.04 5.43
N MET A 70 15.11 1.68 6.72
CA MET A 70 14.09 2.26 7.67
C MET A 70 14.35 2.32 9.24
N GLY A 71 14.12 3.41 10.07
CA GLY A 71 14.50 3.63 11.53
C GLY A 71 14.21 4.87 12.48
N ASP A 72 13.40 4.92 13.59
CA ASP A 72 12.80 6.02 14.49
C ASP A 72 13.15 7.56 14.42
N VAL A 73 13.75 8.16 13.36
CA VAL A 73 14.20 9.61 13.25
C VAL A 73 13.14 10.73 13.14
N ASN A 74 12.09 10.74 13.99
CA ASN A 74 11.06 11.82 14.23
C ASN A 74 10.89 12.30 15.71
N ASN A 75 10.81 11.40 16.70
CA ASN A 75 10.42 11.69 18.09
C ASN A 75 8.90 11.74 18.33
N ASP A 76 8.06 11.36 17.36
CA ASP A 76 6.61 11.33 17.43
C ASP A 76 5.87 9.93 17.27
N GLY A 77 6.40 8.85 16.63
CA GLY A 77 5.84 7.46 16.59
C GLY A 77 5.85 6.51 15.32
N GLU A 78 6.25 6.97 14.12
CA GLU A 78 6.00 6.45 12.75
C GLU A 78 7.25 5.82 12.16
N LEU A 79 7.19 4.60 11.66
CA LEU A 79 8.38 4.07 11.08
C LEU A 79 8.84 4.86 9.74
N ASP A 80 10.07 4.90 9.19
CA ASP A 80 10.54 5.65 7.94
C ASP A 80 12.03 5.37 7.67
N ILE A 81 12.88 6.17 6.98
CA ILE A 81 13.89 5.73 6.00
C ILE A 81 15.34 6.32 6.01
N VAL A 82 16.36 5.58 5.49
CA VAL A 82 17.57 6.16 4.79
C VAL A 82 18.19 5.28 3.74
N THR A 83 19.26 5.73 3.10
CA THR A 83 19.93 5.15 1.95
C THR A 83 21.46 5.48 1.77
N ALA A 84 22.00 5.44 0.54
CA ALA A 84 23.43 5.59 0.22
C ALA A 84 23.85 6.02 -1.27
N ASN A 85 24.67 7.08 -1.54
CA ASN A 85 25.20 7.47 -2.90
C ASN A 85 26.70 7.51 -3.41
N ASN A 86 27.25 6.57 -4.19
CA ASN A 86 28.59 6.67 -4.88
C ASN A 86 28.78 7.85 -5.90
N ASN A 87 29.70 7.71 -6.88
CA ASN A 87 30.51 8.70 -7.67
C ASN A 87 30.35 10.26 -7.68
N SER A 88 29.41 10.97 -7.05
CA SER A 88 29.56 12.42 -6.80
C SER A 88 29.54 12.86 -5.36
N ASP A 89 29.03 12.04 -4.40
CA ASP A 89 29.34 12.01 -2.95
C ASP A 89 28.14 12.23 -1.89
N SER A 90 27.17 11.33 -1.47
CA SER A 90 26.20 11.58 -0.29
C SER A 90 25.18 10.54 0.45
N ILE A 91 24.31 10.98 1.44
CA ILE A 91 23.16 10.45 2.28
C ILE A 91 21.99 11.50 2.72
N SER A 92 20.76 11.41 2.15
CA SER A 92 19.39 11.99 2.37
C SER A 92 18.58 11.41 3.48
N ILE A 93 17.60 12.14 3.97
CA ILE A 93 16.60 11.64 4.88
C ILE A 93 15.34 12.36 4.48
N LEU A 94 14.26 11.62 4.32
CA LEU A 94 12.92 12.12 4.21
C LEU A 94 12.07 11.75 5.44
N LEU A 95 10.99 12.51 5.60
CA LEU A 95 10.12 12.58 6.77
C LEU A 95 8.68 12.35 6.34
N TRP A 96 7.96 11.36 6.85
CA TRP A 96 6.55 11.17 6.55
C TRP A 96 5.76 12.43 6.91
N ASN A 97 4.49 12.40 6.54
CA ASN A 97 3.69 13.59 6.66
C ASN A 97 2.19 13.44 6.92
N ILE A 98 1.64 12.32 7.45
CA ILE A 98 0.24 11.89 7.83
C ILE A 98 -1.00 12.48 7.11
N THR A 99 -0.91 13.77 6.85
CA THR A 99 -1.88 14.76 6.40
C THR A 99 -1.83 15.14 4.90
N ALA A 100 -0.81 14.76 4.12
CA ALA A 100 -0.61 15.20 2.72
C ALA A 100 -0.83 14.13 1.65
N GLY A 101 -0.93 12.88 2.08
CA GLY A 101 -0.73 11.66 1.31
C GLY A 101 0.68 11.47 0.77
N ASP A 102 1.58 12.38 1.17
CA ASP A 102 2.78 12.73 0.47
C ASP A 102 3.99 13.25 1.36
N TRP A 103 4.97 13.99 0.78
CA TRP A 103 6.45 14.04 1.07
C TRP A 103 7.09 15.44 1.16
N VAL A 104 8.42 15.45 1.38
CA VAL A 104 9.22 16.67 1.68
C VAL A 104 10.50 16.86 0.78
N ALA A 105 11.30 17.98 0.86
CA ALA A 105 12.47 18.39 -0.04
C ALA A 105 13.64 19.37 0.50
N HIS A 106 14.94 18.96 0.76
CA HIS A 106 16.06 19.77 1.42
C HIS A 106 17.59 19.43 1.08
N ASN A 107 18.61 19.22 2.00
CA ASN A 107 20.02 18.60 1.80
C ASN A 107 21.15 18.56 2.99
N ARG A 108 22.25 17.70 3.06
CA ARG A 108 23.08 17.30 4.31
C ARG A 108 24.62 16.79 4.32
N SER A 109 25.63 17.48 3.75
CA SER A 109 27.08 17.08 3.50
C SER A 109 27.98 16.36 4.57
N VAL A 110 29.25 15.99 4.24
CA VAL A 110 30.41 15.51 5.07
C VAL A 110 31.80 15.46 4.29
N SER A 111 32.51 14.33 3.94
CA SER A 111 33.71 14.31 2.99
C SER A 111 34.36 12.95 2.48
N SER A 112 34.24 12.53 1.20
CA SER A 112 34.91 11.41 0.43
C SER A 112 34.99 9.87 0.77
N GLY A 113 34.03 9.25 1.46
CA GLY A 113 32.92 8.76 0.62
C GLY A 113 31.77 7.70 0.87
N PRO A 114 30.90 7.43 1.92
CA PRO A 114 30.13 6.24 2.41
C PRO A 114 29.73 5.15 1.43
N CYS A 115 28.89 4.17 1.79
CA CYS A 115 28.63 2.86 1.12
C CYS A 115 28.18 1.70 2.02
N ALA A 116 27.52 2.03 3.12
CA ALA A 116 26.63 1.20 3.93
C ALA A 116 25.69 2.16 4.68
N VAL A 117 25.06 1.81 5.82
CA VAL A 117 24.21 2.57 6.82
C VAL A 117 23.37 1.58 7.71
N ALA A 118 23.37 1.43 9.03
CA ALA A 118 22.30 0.89 9.90
C ALA A 118 21.59 1.94 10.84
N VAL A 119 21.22 1.67 12.12
CA VAL A 119 21.23 2.47 13.41
C VAL A 119 20.91 1.55 14.60
N GLY A 120 21.65 1.45 15.69
CA GLY A 120 21.21 0.91 17.00
C GLY A 120 22.21 1.32 18.13
N ASP A 121 21.93 1.29 19.44
CA ASP A 121 22.51 2.22 20.48
C ASP A 121 24.00 2.45 20.77
N ALA A 122 24.63 3.05 19.78
CA ALA A 122 25.66 4.04 19.93
C ALA A 122 25.68 4.96 21.13
N ASN A 123 24.56 5.25 21.79
CA ASN A 123 24.27 6.39 22.65
C ASN A 123 24.67 6.21 24.27
N ASN A 124 23.31 5.86 24.62
CA ASN A 124 22.35 5.41 25.73
C ASN A 124 21.78 6.21 26.98
N ASP A 125 20.42 6.36 27.07
CA ASP A 125 19.32 6.50 28.12
C ASP A 125 17.75 6.62 27.60
N GLY A 126 17.18 5.90 26.56
CA GLY A 126 15.85 5.95 25.78
C GLY A 126 15.45 6.43 24.26
N PHE A 127 16.24 6.52 23.10
CA PHE A 127 16.49 7.37 21.81
C PHE A 127 17.27 6.50 20.82
N PHE A 128 17.51 6.96 19.58
CA PHE A 128 18.15 6.26 18.46
C PHE A 128 19.19 7.13 17.48
N ASP A 129 20.28 6.65 16.74
CA ASP A 129 21.68 7.26 16.23
C ASP A 129 22.57 6.59 14.98
N ILE A 130 23.17 7.25 13.92
CA ILE A 130 23.91 6.83 12.60
C ILE A 130 25.40 6.17 12.62
N VAL A 131 26.30 5.85 11.57
CA VAL A 131 27.84 5.49 11.41
C VAL A 131 28.44 4.97 9.99
N ALA A 132 29.43 5.55 9.25
CA ALA A 132 29.79 5.11 7.80
C ALA A 132 31.18 4.88 6.94
N ALA A 133 32.04 3.80 6.84
CA ALA A 133 33.53 3.79 6.40
C ALA A 133 34.16 3.86 4.88
N ASN A 134 35.16 4.68 4.36
CA ASN A 134 35.26 5.06 2.84
C ASN A 134 36.47 5.42 1.84
N ASN A 135 36.63 4.77 0.66
CA ASN A 135 37.01 5.49 -0.59
C ASN A 135 38.28 6.38 -0.72
N HIS A 136 38.23 7.69 -0.42
CA HIS A 136 39.18 8.70 -0.95
C HIS A 136 39.67 9.81 0.02
N SER A 137 39.21 9.89 1.28
CA SER A 137 39.61 10.95 2.25
C SER A 137 40.79 10.53 3.14
N ASN A 138 40.64 10.18 4.42
CA ASN A 138 41.66 9.51 5.25
C ASN A 138 41.13 8.71 6.46
N GLU A 139 39.86 8.78 6.87
CA GLU A 139 39.42 8.35 8.22
C GLU A 139 37.95 7.91 8.37
N VAL A 140 37.37 7.45 9.47
CA VAL A 140 35.88 7.32 9.62
C VAL A 140 35.10 8.76 9.62
N THR A 141 33.92 9.11 10.26
CA THR A 141 33.11 10.44 10.22
C THR A 141 31.77 10.58 11.06
N ILE A 142 31.52 9.99 12.23
CA ILE A 142 30.19 10.07 12.95
C ILE A 142 29.58 11.50 13.05
N LEU A 143 28.24 11.78 12.91
CA LEU A 143 27.37 12.92 13.42
C LEU A 143 26.83 12.64 14.87
N LEU A 144 26.02 13.44 15.60
CA LEU A 144 25.56 13.08 16.98
C LEU A 144 24.41 13.97 17.48
N TRP A 145 23.77 13.59 18.58
CA TRP A 145 22.51 14.21 18.98
C TRP A 145 22.70 15.55 19.62
N ASN A 146 21.62 16.28 19.53
CA ASN A 146 21.09 17.02 20.64
C ASN A 146 19.59 16.73 20.67
N TYR A 147 18.88 16.51 21.77
CA TYR A 147 17.40 16.64 21.68
C TYR A 147 16.92 18.07 21.28
N THR A 148 17.85 19.02 21.22
CA THR A 148 17.63 20.43 21.52
C THR A 148 17.65 21.36 20.33
N PHE A 149 18.58 21.17 19.40
CA PHE A 149 18.93 22.22 18.43
C PHE A 149 18.04 22.21 17.22
N GLN A 150 17.91 21.03 16.64
CA GLN A 150 17.74 20.96 15.22
C GLN A 150 19.10 20.91 14.45
N ASP A 151 20.26 20.76 15.14
CA ASP A 151 21.69 20.93 14.69
C ASP A 151 22.58 19.74 15.21
N TRP A 152 23.71 19.42 14.55
CA TRP A 152 24.19 18.03 14.38
C TRP A 152 25.70 17.71 14.56
N ASN A 153 26.48 18.59 15.19
CA ASN A 153 27.61 18.27 16.12
C ASN A 153 29.09 18.03 15.54
N SER A 154 30.20 17.73 16.31
CA SER A 154 31.69 17.62 15.86
C SER A 154 32.79 16.80 16.70
N SER A 155 33.74 15.97 16.11
CA SER A 155 34.95 15.20 16.68
C SER A 155 35.68 14.20 15.66
N SER A 156 36.75 13.35 15.94
CA SER A 156 37.63 12.56 14.92
C SER A 156 38.54 11.30 15.37
N GLN A 157 38.66 10.10 14.66
CA GLN A 157 39.37 8.76 15.00
C GLN A 157 40.29 8.01 13.92
N VAL A 158 40.53 6.63 13.93
CA VAL A 158 41.16 5.72 12.86
C VAL A 158 41.13 4.12 13.02
N VAL A 159 41.15 3.27 11.92
CA VAL A 159 41.19 1.75 11.70
C VAL A 159 41.63 1.33 10.25
N GLY A 160 42.52 0.36 10.02
CA GLY A 160 43.15 0.04 8.68
C GLY A 160 42.33 -0.35 7.41
N ASN A 161 43.01 -0.91 6.39
CA ASN A 161 42.70 -0.60 4.98
C ASN A 161 41.44 -1.20 4.34
N GLN A 162 40.53 -0.34 3.91
CA GLN A 162 39.81 -0.39 2.64
C GLN A 162 38.29 -0.89 2.56
N PRO A 163 37.32 -0.52 3.48
CA PRO A 163 35.92 -0.76 3.79
C PRO A 163 34.86 -1.47 2.93
N CYS A 164 33.77 -1.96 3.53
CA CYS A 164 32.83 -2.90 2.97
C CYS A 164 31.48 -3.01 3.68
N ALA A 165 31.21 -2.52 4.89
CA ALA A 165 29.83 -2.66 5.39
C ALA A 165 29.52 -1.82 6.65
N VAL A 166 28.37 -2.02 7.30
CA VAL A 166 28.12 -1.68 8.71
C VAL A 166 27.10 -2.53 9.48
N CYS A 167 27.18 -2.51 10.81
CA CYS A 167 26.36 -3.13 11.83
C CYS A 167 25.74 -2.16 12.78
N ILE A 168 24.80 -2.70 13.56
CA ILE A 168 24.59 -2.67 14.99
C ILE A 168 24.26 -4.05 15.56
N GLU A 169 24.87 -4.49 16.67
CA GLU A 169 24.20 -5.04 17.87
C GLU A 169 25.08 -5.44 19.11
N ASP A 170 24.49 -5.25 20.29
CA ASP A 170 25.05 -4.91 21.61
C ASP A 170 26.10 -5.85 22.20
N ALA A 171 27.35 -6.03 21.65
CA ALA A 171 28.35 -7.17 21.72
C ALA A 171 29.32 -7.73 22.89
N ASN A 172 30.05 -7.07 23.86
CA ASN A 172 30.97 -7.55 25.01
C ASN A 172 30.59 -7.89 26.58
N ASN A 173 29.36 -8.29 27.01
CA ASN A 173 28.63 -8.64 28.29
C ASN A 173 28.52 -7.72 29.56
N ASP A 174 27.81 -6.57 29.57
CA ASP A 174 27.92 -5.65 30.74
C ASP A 174 26.87 -4.52 31.16
N GLY A 175 26.04 -3.86 30.33
CA GLY A 175 25.49 -2.48 30.44
C GLY A 175 25.75 -1.33 29.37
N LEU A 176 26.22 -1.51 28.11
CA LEU A 176 27.07 -0.64 27.20
C LEU A 176 27.06 -1.17 25.66
N ASN A 177 27.74 -0.67 24.54
CA ASN A 177 27.33 -0.96 23.06
C ASN A 177 27.99 -0.63 21.57
N GLU A 178 28.44 -1.52 20.63
CA GLU A 178 29.60 -1.41 19.64
C GLU A 178 29.69 -1.38 18.01
N ILE A 179 30.67 -0.76 17.28
CA ILE A 179 30.96 -0.73 15.76
C ILE A 179 32.04 -1.56 14.89
N VAL A 180 31.72 -2.61 14.11
CA VAL A 180 32.59 -3.67 13.42
C VAL A 180 33.33 -3.52 12.07
N VAL A 181 33.66 -2.34 11.56
CA VAL A 181 34.62 -2.09 10.42
C VAL A 181 35.61 -3.25 9.87
N THR A 182 35.23 -4.37 9.14
CA THR A 182 36.01 -5.49 8.33
C THR A 182 37.30 -5.26 7.38
N ASN A 183 37.61 -5.90 6.20
CA ASN A 183 38.57 -5.60 5.01
C ASN A 183 39.38 -6.69 4.09
N TYR A 184 39.42 -6.74 2.73
CA TYR A 184 40.31 -7.56 1.80
C TYR A 184 41.84 -7.40 1.95
N ALA A 185 42.50 -6.97 0.88
CA ALA A 185 43.87 -7.25 0.42
C ALA A 185 45.08 -7.42 1.38
N ASP A 186 44.99 -7.06 2.66
CA ASP A 186 46.00 -7.31 3.70
C ASP A 186 45.48 -7.56 5.14
N ASP A 187 44.34 -8.24 5.26
CA ASP A 187 44.30 -9.39 6.16
C ASP A 187 44.53 -9.10 7.70
N THR A 188 44.16 -7.93 8.29
CA THR A 188 44.37 -7.62 9.75
C THR A 188 43.35 -6.71 10.54
N VAL A 189 42.66 -7.20 11.61
CA VAL A 189 41.24 -6.84 12.10
C VAL A 189 41.07 -5.57 13.01
N SER A 190 39.90 -5.05 13.52
CA SER A 190 39.67 -3.96 14.59
C SER A 190 38.71 -4.22 15.88
N ILE A 191 38.14 -3.26 16.71
CA ILE A 191 37.07 -3.40 17.84
C ILE A 191 36.87 -2.20 18.86
N PHE A 192 36.40 -0.95 18.59
CA PHE A 192 36.32 0.07 19.70
C PHE A 192 35.43 -0.45 20.84
N THR A 193 35.44 0.31 21.91
CA THR A 193 34.67 -0.01 23.10
C THR A 193 34.06 1.28 23.59
N TYR A 194 33.92 1.42 24.90
CA TYR A 194 33.73 2.67 25.54
C TYR A 194 34.09 2.55 27.03
N ASN A 195 33.37 3.28 27.86
CA ASN A 195 33.69 3.63 29.24
C ASN A 195 32.58 4.49 29.88
N LEU A 196 32.24 4.42 31.17
CA LEU A 196 31.11 5.24 31.69
C LEU A 196 31.42 6.71 32.11
N SER A 197 32.67 7.23 32.07
CA SER A 197 33.08 8.48 32.81
C SER A 197 33.55 9.82 32.12
N TYR A 198 34.06 9.90 30.88
CA TYR A 198 34.85 11.02 30.25
C TYR A 198 34.29 11.99 29.13
N ARG A 199 33.67 11.54 28.03
CA ARG A 199 33.30 12.25 26.76
C ARG A 199 34.28 12.22 25.52
N ASN A 200 35.03 11.13 25.22
CA ASN A 200 35.86 10.83 24.00
C ASN A 200 35.89 9.35 23.43
N TRP A 201 36.10 9.11 22.10
CA TRP A 201 36.51 7.79 21.45
C TRP A 201 37.94 7.30 21.93
N ASN A 202 38.33 5.94 21.87
CA ASN A 202 39.94 3.94 23.22
C ASN A 202 41.45 3.40 22.88
N PRO A 203 41.68 2.11 22.50
CA PRO A 203 42.62 1.80 21.37
C PRO A 203 42.67 0.37 20.72
N GLU A 204 42.63 0.29 19.39
CA GLU A 204 42.99 -0.80 18.42
C GLU A 204 43.79 -2.04 18.96
N ILE A 205 43.27 -3.31 18.99
CA ILE A 205 43.88 -4.53 19.67
C ILE A 205 43.78 -5.90 18.90
N THR A 206 44.76 -6.47 18.15
CA THR A 206 44.59 -7.47 17.00
C THR A 206 44.71 -9.03 17.25
N VAL A 207 44.37 -9.97 16.29
CA VAL A 207 44.40 -11.51 16.42
C VAL A 207 44.99 -12.35 15.20
N ASN A 208 44.31 -13.28 14.43
CA ASN A 208 45.03 -14.25 13.51
C ASN A 208 44.42 -15.04 12.24
N VAL A 209 43.14 -15.09 11.81
CA VAL A 209 42.48 -16.22 11.02
C VAL A 209 41.65 -16.21 9.62
N GLY A 210 41.00 -15.17 8.97
CA GLY A 210 40.72 -14.72 7.48
C GLY A 210 41.48 -13.50 6.60
N ASP A 211 42.17 -13.73 5.45
CA ASP A 211 42.94 -12.92 4.52
C ASP A 211 42.04 -12.01 3.67
N GLY A 212 41.00 -11.41 4.24
CA GLY A 212 40.39 -10.30 3.57
C GLY A 212 38.96 -9.82 3.86
N PRO A 213 38.43 -9.85 5.07
CA PRO A 213 37.52 -8.81 5.53
C PRO A 213 36.49 -8.20 4.53
N ILE A 214 35.21 -8.55 4.54
CA ILE A 214 34.25 -7.79 3.77
C ILE A 214 32.95 -7.40 4.56
N ALA A 215 32.62 -7.89 5.77
CA ALA A 215 31.34 -7.57 6.47
C ALA A 215 31.15 -8.37 7.78
N VAL A 216 30.17 -8.05 8.67
CA VAL A 216 30.01 -8.56 10.09
C VAL A 216 28.79 -8.10 11.03
N GLY A 217 27.75 -8.90 11.40
CA GLY A 217 26.41 -8.57 12.04
C GLY A 217 26.11 -8.94 13.55
N ILE A 218 25.01 -9.60 14.12
CA ILE A 218 24.66 -10.32 15.46
C ILE A 218 23.60 -11.55 15.49
N GLY A 219 23.39 -12.37 16.55
CA GLY A 219 22.65 -13.67 16.78
C GLY A 219 23.42 -15.00 17.12
N ASP A 220 23.61 -15.51 18.36
CA ASP A 220 24.77 -16.44 18.65
C ASP A 220 24.62 -17.99 18.65
N ALA A 221 25.59 -18.85 18.36
CA ALA A 221 25.41 -20.12 17.68
C ALA A 221 25.84 -21.40 18.42
N ASN A 222 25.66 -21.48 19.73
CA ASN A 222 26.28 -22.48 20.61
C ASN A 222 25.31 -23.30 21.50
N ASN A 223 24.25 -22.67 21.99
CA ASN A 223 23.35 -23.09 23.06
C ASN A 223 23.99 -23.22 24.44
N ASP A 224 24.65 -22.13 24.85
CA ASP A 224 25.01 -21.82 26.24
C ASP A 224 24.64 -20.39 26.83
N GLY A 225 24.10 -19.44 26.03
CA GLY A 225 23.37 -18.12 26.22
C GLY A 225 23.76 -16.77 25.44
N LEU A 226 24.22 -16.59 24.15
CA LEU A 226 25.65 -16.12 23.92
C LEU A 226 26.49 -15.55 22.65
N ASN A 227 26.47 -14.23 22.32
CA ASN A 227 27.30 -13.16 21.58
C ASN A 227 28.76 -13.22 20.89
N GLU A 228 29.09 -12.68 19.69
CA GLU A 228 30.18 -13.26 18.81
C GLU A 228 30.94 -12.33 17.78
N ILE A 229 31.32 -12.76 16.49
CA ILE A 229 31.76 -12.11 15.15
C ILE A 229 31.77 -13.05 13.86
N VAL A 230 30.70 -13.64 13.33
CA VAL A 230 30.71 -14.15 11.94
C VAL A 230 31.17 -13.06 10.98
N THR A 231 32.06 -13.45 10.09
CA THR A 231 32.70 -12.63 9.07
C THR A 231 33.59 -13.58 8.28
N ALA A 232 32.94 -14.29 7.35
CA ALA A 232 33.23 -15.49 6.52
C ALA A 232 33.86 -15.19 5.13
N ASN A 233 34.77 -15.90 4.41
CA ASN A 233 35.83 -15.15 3.63
C ASN A 233 36.32 -15.58 2.17
N ARG A 234 36.92 -14.79 1.17
CA ARG A 234 37.34 -14.82 -0.34
C ARG A 234 38.80 -15.11 -0.92
N MET A 235 39.73 -15.96 -0.41
CA MET A 235 41.00 -16.41 -1.12
C MET A 235 41.40 -17.95 -1.36
N ASP A 236 40.77 -19.01 -0.80
CA ASP A 236 40.97 -20.49 -1.01
C ASP A 236 39.74 -21.40 -0.59
N SER A 237 39.31 -21.56 0.70
CA SER A 237 37.86 -21.60 1.22
C SER A 237 37.53 -22.26 2.58
N GLU A 238 36.92 -21.54 3.56
CA GLU A 238 36.93 -21.86 5.03
C GLU A 238 36.25 -20.93 6.08
N VAL A 239 36.75 -20.78 7.35
CA VAL A 239 36.10 -20.18 8.57
C VAL A 239 36.99 -19.60 9.69
N SER A 240 36.37 -18.84 10.62
CA SER A 240 36.77 -18.39 11.96
C SER A 240 35.64 -18.02 12.93
N ILE A 241 35.69 -18.52 14.17
CA ILE A 241 34.69 -18.49 15.26
C ILE A 241 35.38 -18.29 16.63
N LEU A 242 35.44 -17.06 17.18
CA LEU A 242 36.13 -16.53 18.38
C LEU A 242 35.23 -16.51 19.68
N GLN A 243 34.32 -17.46 19.94
CA GLN A 243 33.52 -17.75 21.19
C GLN A 243 33.50 -16.79 22.44
N TRP A 244 33.43 -17.23 23.73
CA TRP A 244 33.69 -16.35 24.93
C TRP A 244 34.33 -17.02 26.20
N ASN A 245 35.18 -16.32 26.98
CA ASN A 245 36.04 -16.72 28.12
C ASN A 245 36.36 -15.69 29.28
N GLU A 246 35.58 -15.65 30.41
CA GLU A 246 35.57 -14.72 31.66
C GLU A 246 36.92 -14.54 32.25
N THR A 247 37.57 -15.66 32.14
CA THR A 247 38.82 -15.96 32.70
C THR A 247 39.83 -14.89 32.26
N ASP A 248 39.68 -14.25 31.09
CA ASP A 248 40.78 -13.51 30.45
C ASP A 248 40.46 -12.11 29.79
N THR A 249 39.22 -11.72 29.45
CA THR A 249 38.76 -10.41 28.83
C THR A 249 39.39 -9.93 27.48
N ILE A 250 40.00 -10.81 26.67
CA ILE A 250 40.35 -10.64 25.25
C ILE A 250 39.31 -11.22 24.25
N TRP A 251 39.77 -11.86 23.17
CA TRP A 251 39.09 -12.57 22.10
C TRP A 251 40.04 -13.59 21.44
N ASN A 252 39.57 -14.74 20.95
CA ASN A 252 40.43 -15.92 20.67
C ASN A 252 40.21 -16.56 19.26
N PRO A 253 41.25 -16.97 18.49
CA PRO A 253 41.21 -17.36 17.06
C PRO A 253 40.02 -18.13 16.38
N ALA A 254 40.21 -19.42 15.99
CA ALA A 254 39.45 -20.21 14.95
C ALA A 254 40.10 -21.52 14.36
N ILE A 255 39.34 -22.63 14.14
CA ILE A 255 39.77 -23.93 13.50
C ILE A 255 38.93 -24.53 12.30
N ASN A 256 39.18 -24.09 11.05
CA ASN A 256 38.32 -24.01 9.82
C ASN A 256 37.80 -25.29 9.03
N LYS A 257 36.63 -25.25 8.28
CA LYS A 257 36.05 -26.42 7.50
C LYS A 257 35.30 -26.32 6.08
N SER A 258 35.72 -25.50 5.08
CA SER A 258 35.23 -25.34 3.64
C SER A 258 33.74 -25.13 3.19
N VAL A 259 33.34 -23.95 2.61
CA VAL A 259 32.11 -23.74 1.76
C VAL A 259 32.50 -23.50 0.30
N GLY A 260 31.54 -23.16 -0.53
CA GLY A 260 31.57 -23.14 -1.95
C GLY A 260 30.35 -22.38 -2.44
N ASN A 261 30.42 -21.43 -3.37
CA ASN A 261 31.61 -20.88 -3.97
C ASN A 261 31.53 -19.44 -4.57
N ASN A 262 32.25 -18.51 -3.96
CA ASN A 262 32.41 -17.07 -4.24
C ASN A 262 31.26 -16.07 -3.96
N PRO A 263 30.26 -16.35 -3.10
CA PRO A 263 28.99 -15.58 -2.77
C PRO A 263 29.10 -14.03 -2.53
N SER A 264 28.03 -13.02 -2.52
CA SER A 264 27.53 -11.55 -1.86
C SER A 264 27.54 -10.77 -0.27
N ALA A 265 27.31 -10.98 1.18
CA ALA A 265 27.00 -11.97 2.49
C ALA A 265 26.62 -11.59 4.03
N LEU A 266 25.40 -11.19 4.59
CA LEU A 266 24.57 -11.77 5.78
C LEU A 266 23.20 -10.99 6.11
N ALA A 267 21.95 -11.25 6.70
CA ALA A 267 20.85 -12.16 7.43
C ALA A 267 20.88 -13.00 8.73
N ILE A 268 19.89 -12.81 9.67
CA ILE A 268 19.68 -13.62 10.91
C ILE A 268 18.22 -13.79 11.54
N GLY A 269 17.41 -14.85 11.28
CA GLY A 269 15.94 -14.99 11.63
C GLY A 269 15.34 -16.43 11.41
N ASP A 270 14.15 -16.96 11.86
CA ASP A 270 13.71 -18.41 12.22
C ASP A 270 13.67 -19.79 11.46
N GLY A 271 14.19 -20.10 10.26
CA GLY A 271 13.92 -21.42 9.61
C GLY A 271 14.89 -22.62 9.50
N ASN A 272 14.84 -23.61 10.45
CA ASN A 272 14.24 -24.98 10.36
C ASN A 272 13.34 -25.32 11.52
N ASN A 273 13.51 -24.84 12.76
CA ASN A 273 12.35 -24.35 13.49
C ASN A 273 12.35 -24.26 15.00
N ASP A 274 12.89 -25.27 15.66
CA ASP A 274 12.33 -25.77 16.92
C ASP A 274 12.60 -24.94 18.23
N GLY A 275 12.84 -23.62 18.15
CA GLY A 275 13.16 -22.65 19.23
C GLY A 275 14.60 -22.14 19.53
N LYS A 276 15.57 -21.97 18.59
CA LYS A 276 17.08 -21.77 18.67
C LYS A 276 17.86 -21.76 17.26
N ILE A 277 18.84 -20.92 16.83
CA ILE A 277 19.20 -20.28 15.49
C ILE A 277 20.53 -20.73 14.71
N ASP A 278 21.00 -20.18 13.53
CA ASP A 278 22.24 -20.67 12.75
C ASP A 278 23.19 -19.67 12.01
N ILE A 279 23.95 -20.10 10.95
CA ILE A 279 25.26 -19.65 10.29
C ILE A 279 25.28 -19.53 8.75
N LEU A 280 26.03 -18.77 7.89
CA LEU A 280 25.56 -18.55 6.48
C LEU A 280 26.50 -18.20 5.27
N THR A 281 26.45 -18.87 4.07
CA THR A 281 27.06 -18.46 2.75
C THR A 281 26.35 -18.80 1.42
N ALA A 282 26.53 -17.97 0.38
CA ALA A 282 25.49 -17.67 -0.60
C ALA A 282 25.99 -17.72 -2.03
N ASN A 283 26.13 -18.92 -2.51
CA ASN A 283 27.36 -19.48 -3.03
C ASN A 283 27.99 -19.06 -4.38
N SER A 284 27.94 -17.82 -4.85
CA SER A 284 28.79 -17.30 -5.93
C SER A 284 28.71 -17.87 -7.39
N ASN A 285 28.60 -19.14 -7.77
CA ASN A 285 28.71 -19.60 -9.18
C ASN A 285 28.08 -20.93 -9.58
N ASP A 286 27.30 -21.51 -8.71
CA ASP A 286 27.52 -22.93 -8.50
C ASP A 286 26.37 -23.74 -9.00
N ASN A 287 25.21 -23.12 -9.02
CA ASN A 287 23.93 -23.76 -9.21
C ASN A 287 23.63 -24.61 -7.96
N SER A 288 24.12 -24.16 -6.80
CA SER A 288 24.12 -24.89 -5.53
C SER A 288 24.38 -24.04 -4.28
N VAL A 289 23.80 -24.40 -3.15
CA VAL A 289 23.55 -23.42 -2.06
C VAL A 289 23.48 -24.13 -0.69
N THR A 290 24.02 -23.48 0.37
CA THR A 290 24.32 -23.79 1.82
C THR A 290 23.16 -23.81 2.90
N ILE A 291 23.11 -24.70 3.92
CA ILE A 291 22.28 -24.80 5.17
C ILE A 291 23.15 -25.42 6.31
N LEU A 292 22.81 -25.28 7.60
CA LEU A 292 23.59 -25.60 8.80
C LEU A 292 22.58 -25.55 9.98
N GLN A 293 22.37 -26.60 10.79
CA GLN A 293 21.21 -26.84 11.70
C GLN A 293 21.46 -27.43 13.17
N TRP A 294 21.94 -26.73 14.24
CA TRP A 294 22.53 -27.33 15.50
C TRP A 294 21.50 -27.82 16.49
N ASN A 295 20.94 -28.98 16.23
CA ASN A 295 20.83 -30.15 17.10
C ASN A 295 21.30 -30.08 18.66
N THR A 296 21.03 -31.03 19.62
CA THR A 296 21.77 -31.33 20.93
C THR A 296 22.39 -32.79 21.21
N THR A 297 23.67 -33.12 20.86
CA THR A 297 24.53 -34.35 21.04
C THR A 297 26.01 -34.33 20.51
N ALA A 298 26.42 -33.70 19.38
CA ALA A 298 27.69 -33.97 18.64
C ALA A 298 28.81 -32.89 18.64
N GLU A 299 28.55 -31.67 19.09
CA GLU A 299 29.44 -30.51 19.28
C GLU A 299 30.33 -30.07 18.07
N ASP A 300 29.94 -30.40 16.82
CA ASP A 300 30.52 -29.88 15.55
C ASP A 300 29.40 -29.43 14.60
N TRP A 301 29.44 -29.53 13.26
CA TRP A 301 28.41 -28.93 12.39
C TRP A 301 28.44 -29.39 10.86
N ASP A 302 27.34 -29.97 10.29
CA ASP A 302 27.14 -30.72 8.99
C ASP A 302 26.85 -29.95 7.65
N THR A 303 26.36 -30.67 6.58
CA THR A 303 26.13 -30.25 5.16
C THR A 303 25.33 -31.24 4.17
N ILE A 304 24.14 -30.91 3.57
CA ILE A 304 23.48 -31.27 2.24
C ILE A 304 23.87 -30.22 1.11
N THR A 305 23.09 -29.96 0.03
CA THR A 305 23.07 -28.84 -0.99
C THR A 305 21.98 -29.02 -2.09
N LYS A 306 21.29 -27.96 -2.58
CA LYS A 306 20.17 -28.06 -3.60
C LYS A 306 20.22 -27.02 -4.77
N PRO A 307 19.31 -27.03 -5.81
CA PRO A 307 19.42 -26.46 -7.19
C PRO A 307 18.29 -25.50 -7.70
N VAL A 308 18.55 -24.53 -8.61
CA VAL A 308 17.66 -23.34 -8.74
C VAL A 308 17.48 -22.65 -10.17
N GLY A 309 17.92 -21.40 -10.48
CA GLY A 309 17.82 -20.56 -11.73
C GLY A 309 18.90 -19.42 -11.97
N ASN A 310 19.44 -19.25 -13.18
CA ASN A 310 20.91 -19.34 -13.48
C ASN A 310 22.13 -18.66 -12.78
N GLN A 311 22.15 -17.57 -11.99
CA GLN A 311 23.39 -17.05 -11.25
C GLN A 311 23.43 -16.04 -9.93
N PRO A 312 22.89 -16.25 -8.68
CA PRO A 312 22.73 -15.40 -7.35
C PRO A 312 23.64 -14.40 -6.50
N SER A 313 23.05 -13.45 -5.70
CA SER A 313 23.81 -12.82 -4.55
C SER A 313 23.18 -12.23 -3.24
N SER A 314 21.85 -12.16 -2.94
CA SER A 314 21.26 -12.16 -1.54
C SER A 314 19.78 -12.42 -1.21
N ILE A 315 19.54 -12.78 0.06
CA ILE A 315 18.59 -13.67 0.79
C ILE A 315 18.31 -13.60 2.42
N ALA A 316 17.12 -13.83 3.01
CA ALA A 316 16.74 -13.55 4.43
C ALA A 316 15.44 -14.23 5.04
N VAL A 317 14.99 -13.94 6.30
CA VAL A 317 14.26 -14.83 7.31
C VAL A 317 12.96 -14.38 8.15
N GLY A 318 11.72 -14.45 7.62
CA GLY A 318 10.49 -13.63 7.87
C GLY A 318 9.23 -14.11 7.01
N ASP A 319 8.00 -13.48 6.77
CA ASP A 319 6.45 -13.82 6.50
C ASP A 319 5.68 -14.19 5.18
N VAL A 320 6.10 -14.10 3.93
CA VAL A 320 5.27 -14.14 2.68
C VAL A 320 4.11 -15.10 2.29
N ASN A 321 3.56 -15.91 3.18
CA ASN A 321 2.30 -16.59 3.03
C ASN A 321 1.48 -16.68 4.30
N SER A 322 2.12 -16.59 5.45
CA SER A 322 1.45 -16.39 6.72
C SER A 322 0.72 -17.55 7.40
N ASP A 323 0.56 -18.78 6.91
CA ASP A 323 -0.34 -19.74 7.61
C ASP A 323 0.08 -20.40 9.00
N GLY A 324 0.86 -19.76 9.90
CA GLY A 324 1.33 -20.19 11.24
C GLY A 324 2.84 -20.32 11.65
N GLN A 325 3.83 -20.33 10.74
CA GLN A 325 5.21 -20.84 10.95
C GLN A 325 6.27 -20.62 9.81
N ASN A 326 6.69 -19.38 9.54
CA ASN A 326 8.09 -18.91 9.49
C ASN A 326 9.12 -19.29 8.28
N ASP A 327 9.91 -18.42 7.52
CA ASP A 327 10.68 -18.84 6.26
C ASP A 327 11.80 -17.95 5.55
N LEU A 328 12.43 -18.40 4.42
CA LEU A 328 13.78 -18.04 3.84
C LEU A 328 14.11 -17.62 2.31
N VAL A 329 14.94 -16.60 1.96
CA VAL A 329 15.04 -15.90 0.61
C VAL A 329 15.87 -16.27 -0.70
N ALA A 330 16.61 -15.31 -1.34
CA ALA A 330 17.56 -15.25 -2.51
C ALA A 330 17.34 -14.68 -3.95
N ALA A 331 18.25 -13.78 -4.39
CA ALA A 331 18.23 -12.79 -5.48
C ALA A 331 19.12 -12.94 -6.68
N ASN A 332 18.69 -12.33 -7.88
CA ASN A 332 18.87 -12.19 -9.44
C ASN A 332 19.88 -11.60 -10.65
N TYR A 333 21.14 -11.08 -10.73
CA TYR A 333 21.89 -10.51 -11.95
C TYR A 333 21.84 -11.18 -13.38
N GLY A 334 20.71 -11.43 -14.04
CA GLY A 334 20.67 -11.89 -15.44
C GLY A 334 19.28 -12.10 -15.99
N ASP A 335 18.35 -12.58 -15.15
CA ASP A 335 16.91 -12.51 -15.33
C ASP A 335 16.10 -12.86 -14.06
N ALA A 336 15.02 -12.15 -13.86
CA ALA A 336 13.85 -12.86 -14.30
C ALA A 336 12.93 -13.33 -13.20
N ASN A 337 13.35 -13.54 -11.96
CA ASN A 337 12.49 -13.52 -10.77
C ASN A 337 13.23 -14.10 -9.58
N ILE A 338 13.37 -13.26 -8.55
CA ILE A 338 13.71 -13.42 -7.12
C ILE A 338 13.29 -14.84 -6.64
N SER A 339 14.04 -15.54 -5.80
CA SER A 339 13.62 -16.85 -5.27
C SER A 339 13.80 -17.12 -3.80
N ILE A 340 13.15 -18.17 -3.38
CA ILE A 340 12.27 -18.13 -2.23
C ILE A 340 11.90 -19.59 -1.91
N LEU A 341 11.21 -19.84 -0.80
CA LEU A 341 11.11 -21.05 0.00
C LEU A 341 9.53 -21.08 0.67
N SER A 342 8.67 -21.99 1.37
CA SER A 342 8.38 -22.96 2.62
C SER A 342 9.10 -24.24 3.20
N TRP A 343 9.31 -24.36 4.54
CA TRP A 343 9.82 -25.58 5.24
C TRP A 343 8.78 -26.57 5.59
N ASN A 344 9.29 -27.81 5.65
CA ASN A 344 8.54 -28.96 6.02
C ASN A 344 8.60 -29.34 7.50
N ALA A 345 7.79 -28.69 8.33
CA ALA A 345 7.42 -29.21 9.64
C ALA A 345 6.59 -30.53 9.55
N ILE A 346 6.29 -31.02 8.34
CA ILE A 346 5.58 -32.28 8.05
C ILE A 346 6.50 -33.38 7.43
N ASP A 347 7.51 -33.03 6.60
CA ASP A 347 8.43 -33.93 5.85
C ASP A 347 9.94 -33.55 5.98
N GLU A 348 10.30 -32.58 6.83
CA GLU A 348 11.66 -32.03 7.10
C GLU A 348 12.43 -31.61 5.81
N ASN A 349 11.82 -30.74 4.98
CA ASN A 349 12.18 -30.44 3.58
C ASN A 349 11.85 -28.97 3.15
N TRP A 350 12.02 -28.68 1.84
CA TRP A 350 12.29 -27.38 1.22
C TRP A 350 12.17 -27.42 -0.40
N ASP A 351 11.08 -27.21 -1.23
CA ASP A 351 10.97 -27.30 -2.78
C ASP A 351 10.72 -26.01 -3.72
N LEU A 352 10.32 -25.99 -5.04
CA LEU A 352 10.73 -24.87 -6.01
C LEU A 352 9.77 -23.90 -6.82
N THR A 353 9.97 -22.54 -6.71
CA THR A 353 9.10 -21.43 -7.28
C THR A 353 9.73 -19.95 -7.45
N THR A 354 9.02 -18.78 -7.74
CA THR A 354 9.45 -17.33 -8.08
C THR A 354 8.31 -16.24 -8.38
N LYS A 355 8.58 -14.90 -8.67
CA LYS A 355 7.72 -13.65 -8.97
C LYS A 355 8.42 -12.27 -9.46
N SER A 356 7.81 -11.05 -9.72
CA SER A 356 8.18 -10.07 -10.85
C SER A 356 8.54 -8.50 -10.90
N VAL A 357 9.38 -8.05 -11.91
CA VAL A 357 9.83 -6.75 -12.62
C VAL A 357 10.28 -6.96 -14.12
N ASN A 358 11.07 -6.11 -14.79
CA ASN A 358 11.90 -6.50 -15.96
C ASN A 358 13.39 -6.31 -15.59
N MET A 359 14.40 -6.72 -16.41
CA MET A 359 15.92 -6.76 -16.24
C MET A 359 16.43 -6.18 -14.92
N GLY A 360 17.16 -6.70 -13.86
CA GLY A 360 18.22 -6.06 -12.91
C GLY A 360 18.60 -6.32 -11.36
N PRO A 361 17.71 -6.46 -10.35
CA PRO A 361 17.81 -6.15 -8.86
C PRO A 361 19.05 -6.52 -7.90
N ILE A 362 19.32 -5.99 -6.65
CA ILE A 362 20.42 -6.35 -5.61
C ILE A 362 20.26 -5.72 -4.17
N SER A 363 19.86 -6.32 -3.03
CA SER A 363 20.01 -5.69 -1.64
C SER A 363 18.68 -5.59 -0.96
N VAL A 364 18.15 -6.32 0.01
CA VAL A 364 16.69 -6.39 0.20
C VAL A 364 16.02 -6.44 1.57
N ILE A 365 14.88 -7.11 1.71
CA ILE A 365 14.01 -7.22 2.85
C ILE A 365 12.95 -8.29 2.76
N ILE A 366 12.22 -8.38 3.89
CA ILE A 366 10.79 -8.44 4.19
C ILE A 366 10.56 -7.81 5.58
N GLY A 367 9.34 -7.62 6.03
CA GLY A 367 9.05 -6.78 7.18
C GLY A 367 7.93 -5.78 6.84
N ASP A 368 7.76 -4.71 7.61
CA ASP A 368 6.44 -4.23 8.03
C ASP A 368 5.65 -3.21 7.05
N LEU A 369 6.04 -2.91 5.80
CA LEU A 369 5.58 -1.84 4.80
C LEU A 369 4.07 -1.31 4.58
N SER A 370 3.01 -1.23 5.40
CA SER A 370 1.63 -0.93 4.85
C SER A 370 0.51 -0.46 5.74
N ASN A 371 0.73 -0.34 7.05
CA ASN A 371 -0.21 -0.55 8.14
C ASN A 371 -1.73 -1.16 7.72
N ASN A 372 -2.31 -2.38 8.03
CA ASN A 372 -3.54 -3.09 8.60
C ASN A 372 -3.37 -4.62 9.11
N GLY A 373 -2.18 -5.28 9.11
CA GLY A 373 -1.64 -6.36 10.03
C GLY A 373 -0.34 -7.24 9.72
N LEU A 374 0.38 -7.17 8.56
CA LEU A 374 0.75 -8.28 7.62
C LEU A 374 1.98 -7.98 6.60
N MET A 375 3.31 -8.33 6.76
CA MET A 375 4.68 -7.88 6.12
C MET A 375 4.74 -7.66 4.57
N ASP A 376 5.86 -7.42 3.86
CA ASP A 376 5.96 -7.57 2.38
C ASP A 376 7.41 -7.44 1.84
N ILE A 377 7.64 -6.83 0.68
CA ILE A 377 8.48 -7.30 -0.42
C ILE A 377 9.44 -6.23 -0.89
N ALA A 378 10.04 -6.25 -2.11
CA ALA A 378 10.87 -5.12 -2.56
C ALA A 378 11.56 -4.93 -3.95
N THR A 379 11.57 -5.66 -5.09
CA THR A 379 12.52 -5.18 -6.20
C THR A 379 14.03 -5.40 -6.10
N ALA A 380 14.93 -4.49 -6.40
CA ALA A 380 15.07 -3.04 -6.63
C ALA A 380 15.64 -2.60 -7.95
N ASN A 381 15.55 -1.40 -8.59
CA ASN A 381 15.66 -0.86 -10.01
C ASN A 381 16.86 -0.30 -10.95
N SER A 382 18.20 -0.55 -10.93
CA SER A 382 19.14 -1.06 -12.06
C SER A 382 19.32 -0.60 -13.60
N LEU A 383 18.44 0.02 -14.43
CA LEU A 383 18.77 0.56 -15.81
C LEU A 383 17.64 1.38 -16.43
N ALA A 384 16.42 1.00 -16.11
CA ALA A 384 15.12 1.68 -16.18
C ALA A 384 14.21 1.33 -14.97
N ASN A 385 14.80 1.30 -13.78
CA ASN A 385 14.54 2.35 -12.81
C ASN A 385 13.04 2.54 -12.57
N THR A 386 12.48 1.73 -11.70
CA THR A 386 11.24 1.93 -10.95
C THR A 386 11.44 1.34 -9.58
N VAL A 387 11.44 2.01 -8.42
CA VAL A 387 11.37 1.25 -7.15
C VAL A 387 10.07 0.42 -7.05
N SER A 388 9.85 -0.58 -7.92
CA SER A 388 8.73 -1.48 -8.18
C SER A 388 8.25 -2.35 -7.03
N ILE A 389 7.37 -1.69 -6.33
CA ILE A 389 6.58 -2.16 -5.24
C ILE A 389 5.31 -2.82 -5.79
N LEU A 390 4.77 -3.72 -5.00
CA LEU A 390 3.47 -4.34 -5.18
C LEU A 390 2.74 -4.35 -3.77
N PRO A 391 1.42 -4.66 -3.57
CA PRO A 391 0.78 -4.92 -2.21
C PRO A 391 0.03 -6.27 -1.74
N TRP A 392 0.46 -7.12 -0.74
CA TRP A 392 0.17 -8.60 -0.50
C TRP A 392 -0.63 -9.37 -1.57
N ASN A 393 -1.62 -10.19 -1.26
CA ASN A 393 -2.78 -9.66 -0.54
C ASN A 393 -3.65 -10.82 -0.03
N THR A 394 -4.40 -10.59 1.05
CA THR A 394 -5.25 -11.60 1.71
C THR A 394 -6.35 -12.22 0.80
N THR A 395 -6.54 -11.64 -0.39
CA THR A 395 -7.81 -11.64 -1.11
C THR A 395 -7.96 -12.76 -2.17
N ARG A 396 -6.98 -13.63 -2.47
CA ARG A 396 -7.10 -15.04 -3.02
C ARG A 396 -6.89 -15.94 -1.82
N GLY A 397 -6.06 -15.48 -0.89
CA GLY A 397 -5.02 -16.28 -0.22
C GLY A 397 -2.31 -17.09 -1.18
N ASP A 398 -1.89 -17.91 -2.22
CA ASP A 398 -1.44 -17.57 -3.60
C ASP A 398 -0.76 -16.19 -3.70
N LEU A 399 -0.09 -15.83 -4.79
CA LEU A 399 0.68 -14.58 -4.85
C LEU A 399 0.31 -13.76 -6.12
N ALA A 400 0.04 -12.44 -6.07
CA ALA A 400 -0.48 -11.45 -7.03
C ALA A 400 -0.04 -11.37 -8.50
N PRO A 401 -0.51 -10.33 -9.24
CA PRO A 401 -0.11 -10.09 -10.63
C PRO A 401 0.52 -8.71 -11.06
N GLN A 402 0.85 -7.66 -10.26
CA GLN A 402 1.14 -6.27 -10.81
C GLN A 402 2.34 -5.40 -10.31
N ARG A 403 2.61 -4.27 -11.05
CA ARG A 403 3.64 -3.16 -10.89
C ARG A 403 3.61 -2.02 -11.98
N ILE A 404 3.97 -0.74 -11.67
CA ILE A 404 4.39 0.46 -12.54
C ILE A 404 5.69 1.22 -12.01
N ILE A 405 5.81 2.57 -11.84
CA ILE A 405 7.09 3.40 -11.87
C ILE A 405 7.24 4.61 -10.85
N ARG A 406 8.29 4.78 -9.97
CA ARG A 406 9.08 5.96 -9.34
C ARG A 406 9.73 7.07 -10.34
N SER A 407 10.78 7.93 -10.06
CA SER A 407 11.49 9.04 -10.91
C SER A 407 12.94 9.78 -10.65
N VAL A 408 13.95 9.45 -9.78
CA VAL A 408 15.38 10.04 -9.47
C VAL A 408 16.49 10.49 -10.51
N GLN A 409 17.85 10.21 -10.32
CA GLN A 409 19.09 10.21 -11.24
C GLN A 409 19.90 8.81 -11.13
N ALA A 410 20.87 8.25 -11.96
CA ALA A 410 21.35 6.81 -12.42
C ALA A 410 21.73 5.40 -11.54
N TYR A 411 22.85 4.53 -11.50
CA TYR A 411 23.34 3.13 -10.86
C TYR A 411 23.53 2.47 -9.35
N PRO A 412 22.66 1.56 -8.76
CA PRO A 412 22.69 0.81 -7.41
C PRO A 412 23.44 -0.47 -6.77
N SER A 413 23.09 -0.90 -5.47
CA SER A 413 23.72 -1.92 -4.51
C SER A 413 23.14 -2.56 -3.13
N ASP A 414 22.90 -1.99 -1.90
CA ASP A 414 22.59 -2.78 -0.61
C ASP A 414 21.87 -2.03 0.64
N VAL A 415 21.52 -2.51 1.89
CA VAL A 415 20.06 -2.46 2.45
C VAL A 415 19.45 -2.76 3.97
N ALA A 416 18.29 -2.19 4.51
CA ALA A 416 17.29 -2.70 5.60
C ALA A 416 16.43 -1.86 6.71
N ILE A 417 15.83 -2.24 7.90
CA ILE A 417 14.47 -1.67 8.41
C ILE A 417 14.11 -1.24 9.88
N GLY A 418 12.95 -0.55 10.11
CA GLY A 418 12.64 0.30 11.30
C GLY A 418 11.93 1.67 11.03
N ASP A 419 12.04 2.63 11.98
CA ASP A 419 11.22 3.86 12.13
C ASP A 419 11.51 5.39 11.62
N ALA A 420 12.32 5.70 10.58
CA ALA A 420 13.06 6.97 10.32
C ALA A 420 12.44 8.40 10.17
N ASN A 421 11.20 8.66 10.56
CA ASN A 421 10.67 9.98 10.90
C ASN A 421 9.58 9.96 11.94
N ASN A 422 9.33 8.83 12.55
CA ASN A 422 8.68 8.71 13.82
C ASN A 422 7.55 9.73 14.07
N ASP A 423 6.34 9.68 13.47
CA ASP A 423 5.03 10.20 14.00
C ASP A 423 3.82 9.22 14.40
N GLY A 424 3.77 7.92 13.98
CA GLY A 424 2.79 6.79 14.08
C GLY A 424 2.87 5.57 13.06
N GLU A 425 3.15 5.79 11.76
CA GLU A 425 2.88 5.05 10.51
C GLU A 425 3.92 5.34 9.36
N ILE A 426 4.33 4.42 8.52
CA ILE A 426 5.76 4.09 8.49
C ILE A 426 6.47 4.26 7.08
N ASP A 427 7.81 4.28 6.80
CA ASP A 427 8.36 4.47 5.40
C ASP A 427 9.63 3.75 4.72
N ILE A 428 9.79 3.82 3.35
CA ILE A 428 10.85 3.26 2.36
C ILE A 428 11.54 4.13 1.18
N VAL A 429 12.12 3.65 0.02
CA VAL A 429 13.49 4.11 -0.42
C VAL A 429 14.07 3.96 -1.90
N ALA A 430 15.31 4.45 -2.23
CA ALA A 430 16.47 4.05 -3.14
C ALA A 430 17.76 4.83 -2.86
N ALA A 431 18.86 4.83 -3.65
CA ALA A 431 20.02 5.69 -3.34
C ALA A 431 20.76 6.39 -4.47
N THR A 432 22.11 6.46 -4.57
CA THR A 432 22.77 7.19 -5.68
C THR A 432 24.32 6.98 -6.08
N LEU A 433 24.85 5.87 -6.71
CA LEU A 433 26.28 5.56 -7.15
C LEU A 433 26.99 6.60 -8.04
N ASN A 434 26.50 7.83 -8.16
CA ASN A 434 27.11 8.99 -8.80
C ASN A 434 26.76 10.32 -8.11
N ASP A 435 26.23 10.45 -6.88
CA ASP A 435 25.86 11.80 -6.42
C ASP A 435 26.09 12.24 -5.01
N GLU A 436 26.07 13.56 -4.86
CA GLU A 436 25.87 14.20 -3.59
C GLU A 436 24.39 14.35 -3.13
N ASN A 437 23.51 13.32 -3.26
CA ASN A 437 22.25 13.21 -2.48
C ASN A 437 21.97 11.80 -1.83
N ILE A 438 20.79 11.19 -1.91
CA ILE A 438 20.39 9.78 -1.51
C ILE A 438 18.88 9.61 -1.77
N SER A 439 18.24 8.44 -1.81
CA SER A 439 16.81 8.33 -2.24
C SER A 439 15.84 7.90 -1.17
N VAL A 440 15.76 8.63 -0.08
CA VAL A 440 14.69 8.35 0.88
C VAL A 440 13.33 8.53 0.15
N LEU A 441 12.22 7.89 0.51
CA LEU A 441 10.85 8.39 0.26
C LEU A 441 10.29 8.98 1.57
N CYS A 442 9.04 9.41 1.66
CA CYS A 442 8.36 9.53 2.95
C CYS A 442 6.83 9.71 2.94
N TRP A 443 6.15 8.83 3.66
CA TRP A 443 4.76 8.42 3.49
C TRP A 443 3.75 9.14 4.36
N ASN A 444 2.49 8.72 4.23
CA ASN A 444 1.33 9.49 4.61
C ASN A 444 -0.04 8.77 4.40
N GLU A 445 -0.88 8.65 5.43
CA GLU A 445 -2.25 8.09 5.25
C GLU A 445 -3.03 8.79 4.10
N THR A 446 -2.86 10.11 3.96
CA THR A 446 -3.92 10.96 3.36
C THR A 446 -4.11 10.83 1.83
N LEU A 447 -3.28 10.06 1.12
CA LEU A 447 -3.53 9.62 -0.27
C LEU A 447 -3.54 8.11 -0.45
N ASN A 448 -3.04 7.31 0.52
CA ASN A 448 -2.52 5.98 0.21
C ASN A 448 -1.55 6.07 -1.01
N ASP A 449 -0.50 6.93 -0.98
CA ASP A 449 0.41 7.13 -2.13
C ASP A 449 1.83 7.61 -1.74
N TRP A 450 2.72 7.80 -2.73
CA TRP A 450 4.17 8.07 -2.55
C TRP A 450 4.89 9.23 -3.33
N ASN A 451 4.21 10.33 -3.73
CA ASN A 451 4.62 11.54 -4.54
C ASN A 451 6.11 12.11 -4.69
N PRO A 452 6.64 13.27 -4.11
CA PRO A 452 8.02 13.88 -3.79
C PRO A 452 9.21 13.27 -2.95
N GLU A 453 10.39 13.97 -2.93
CA GLU A 453 11.67 13.47 -2.33
C GLU A 453 12.71 14.48 -1.71
N LEU A 454 12.91 14.44 -0.37
CA LEU A 454 13.88 15.08 0.58
C LEU A 454 15.34 14.61 0.46
N THR A 455 15.79 14.31 -0.77
CA THR A 455 17.14 14.60 -1.28
C THR A 455 18.05 15.34 -0.27
N LEU A 456 18.99 14.65 0.39
CA LEU A 456 20.10 15.17 1.16
C LEU A 456 21.48 14.64 0.80
N ASN A 457 22.39 15.62 0.84
CA ASN A 457 23.83 15.58 0.71
C ASN A 457 24.49 14.74 1.85
N VAL A 458 25.74 14.32 1.70
CA VAL A 458 26.70 13.90 2.74
C VAL A 458 28.12 14.14 2.20
N SER A 459 28.30 14.85 1.08
CA SER A 459 29.55 15.12 0.35
C SER A 459 30.59 14.00 0.46
N TYR A 460 30.08 12.76 0.52
CA TYR A 460 30.87 11.55 0.43
C TYR A 460 30.06 10.37 -0.26
N ILE A 461 30.61 9.54 -1.19
CA ILE A 461 30.15 8.46 -2.19
C ILE A 461 29.50 6.98 -1.84
N PRO A 462 28.28 6.62 -1.29
CA PRO A 462 27.72 5.21 -1.06
C PRO A 462 27.49 3.92 -1.94
N THR A 463 26.79 2.87 -1.37
CA THR A 463 26.52 1.40 -1.73
C THR A 463 25.77 0.45 -0.74
N SER A 464 25.40 0.78 0.52
CA SER A 464 24.50 -0.09 1.33
C SER A 464 23.72 0.69 2.41
N VAL A 465 22.78 0.15 3.22
CA VAL A 465 21.98 0.84 4.27
C VAL A 465 21.08 -0.10 5.19
N TYR A 466 20.32 0.28 6.27
CA TYR A 466 19.44 -0.39 7.32
C TYR A 466 19.15 0.59 8.50
N ILE A 467 18.26 0.34 9.52
CA ILE A 467 18.09 1.15 10.78
C ILE A 467 17.47 0.45 12.09
N GLY A 468 17.37 1.07 13.31
CA GLY A 468 17.01 0.46 14.66
C GLY A 468 17.52 1.17 15.99
N ASP A 469 17.76 0.52 17.16
CA ASP A 469 18.11 0.98 18.58
C ASP A 469 18.78 2.38 19.03
N ALA A 470 19.42 3.32 18.27
CA ALA A 470 20.65 4.12 18.73
C ALA A 470 21.10 5.30 19.72
N ASN A 471 20.37 6.12 20.47
CA ASN A 471 20.91 7.23 21.28
C ASN A 471 20.53 7.17 22.76
N ASN A 472 19.48 6.46 23.06
CA ASN A 472 18.92 6.36 24.36
C ASN A 472 18.57 7.79 25.05
N ASP A 473 17.43 8.46 24.71
CA ASP A 473 16.40 9.32 25.41
C ASP A 473 15.08 9.75 24.57
N GLY A 474 14.74 9.20 23.35
CA GLY A 474 13.58 9.38 22.38
C GLY A 474 13.53 8.50 21.05
N ALA A 475 14.01 8.97 19.84
CA ALA A 475 13.98 8.50 18.39
C ALA A 475 15.25 7.94 17.62
N GLN A 476 15.14 6.99 16.64
CA GLN A 476 16.14 6.34 15.72
C GLN A 476 16.65 7.27 14.63
N ASP A 477 17.51 6.85 13.66
CA ASP A 477 18.41 7.86 13.05
C ASP A 477 19.07 7.83 11.64
N ILE A 478 19.60 6.74 11.07
CA ILE A 478 20.34 6.74 9.78
C ILE A 478 21.79 6.06 9.79
N VAL A 479 22.82 5.85 8.87
CA VAL A 479 24.27 5.33 9.20
C VAL A 479 25.46 5.73 8.14
N ALA A 480 26.41 4.92 7.55
CA ALA A 480 26.87 4.84 6.07
C ALA A 480 28.11 3.87 5.57
N CYS A 481 29.12 4.05 4.59
CA CYS A 481 30.50 3.28 4.24
C CYS A 481 31.18 2.92 2.78
N ARG A 482 32.11 3.63 2.00
CA ARG A 482 32.60 3.54 0.49
C ARG A 482 33.57 2.61 -0.31
N SER A 483 33.16 2.07 -1.47
CA SER A 483 33.98 1.44 -2.53
C SER A 483 34.34 2.35 -3.73
N THR A 484 35.63 2.65 -3.94
CA THR A 484 36.38 3.06 -5.17
C THR A 484 37.88 2.67 -5.09
N LEU A 485 38.88 3.53 -4.72
CA LEU A 485 40.31 3.07 -4.62
C LEU A 485 41.44 3.86 -3.81
N THR A 486 41.26 4.55 -2.65
CA THR A 486 42.40 4.99 -1.77
C THR A 486 42.25 5.03 -0.22
N SER A 487 41.33 5.81 0.35
CA SER A 487 41.27 6.28 1.76
C SER A 487 39.84 6.35 2.37
N THR A 488 39.30 7.37 3.12
CA THR A 488 38.23 7.18 4.20
C THR A 488 37.32 8.35 4.76
N ASN A 489 35.99 8.14 5.10
CA ASN A 489 35.01 8.88 6.02
C ASN A 489 33.88 7.91 6.73
N VAL A 490 33.09 8.17 7.86
CA VAL A 490 31.95 7.51 8.77
C VAL A 490 30.62 8.30 9.30
N SER A 491 29.63 8.87 8.58
CA SER A 491 28.48 9.68 9.00
C SER A 491 27.70 9.04 10.14
N ILE A 492 27.25 9.82 11.14
CA ILE A 492 26.20 9.58 12.16
C ILE A 492 25.05 10.72 12.20
N ILE A 493 24.20 11.07 11.19
CA ILE A 493 23.08 12.10 11.14
C ILE A 493 21.89 12.04 12.15
N LEU A 494 22.21 12.05 13.46
CA LEU A 494 21.34 12.05 14.69
C LEU A 494 19.96 12.65 14.80
N TRP A 495 18.99 11.92 15.36
CA TRP A 495 17.77 12.47 15.92
C TRP A 495 17.94 13.15 17.44
N ASN A 496 17.40 15.26 18.36
CA ASN A 496 16.58 16.57 18.13
C ASN A 496 15.06 16.54 17.61
N ASP A 497 13.93 16.37 18.35
CA ASP A 497 12.55 16.32 17.71
C ASP A 497 11.85 17.68 17.48
N THR A 498 11.96 18.54 18.51
CA THR A 498 11.45 19.91 18.70
C THR A 498 11.35 20.93 17.50
N LYS A 499 11.75 20.62 16.26
CA LYS A 499 11.51 21.30 14.95
C LYS A 499 11.67 20.41 13.67
N ASN A 500 11.47 19.09 13.74
CA ASN A 500 11.29 18.13 12.62
C ASN A 500 12.21 18.36 11.39
N TYR A 501 13.55 18.48 11.53
CA TYR A 501 14.50 18.47 10.38
C TYR A 501 15.99 18.47 10.78
N TRP A 502 16.86 17.81 9.99
CA TRP A 502 18.33 17.83 10.17
C TRP A 502 19.00 19.21 10.11
N ASP A 503 20.20 19.33 10.66
CA ASP A 503 21.24 20.19 10.11
C ASP A 503 22.62 19.47 10.14
N PRO A 504 23.79 20.10 9.90
CA PRO A 504 25.07 19.41 9.67
C PRO A 504 25.90 19.06 10.94
N TYR A 505 27.09 18.51 10.72
CA TYR A 505 27.38 17.10 10.92
C TYR A 505 28.66 16.86 11.74
N VAL A 506 28.66 16.06 12.82
CA VAL A 506 29.93 15.56 13.41
C VAL A 506 30.67 14.79 12.28
N THR A 507 31.97 14.58 12.43
CA THR A 507 32.77 13.77 11.52
C THR A 507 33.75 12.90 12.32
N ARG A 508 33.30 12.04 13.27
CA ARG A 508 34.24 11.13 13.97
C ARG A 508 34.80 10.03 13.07
N ASN A 509 35.89 10.40 12.42
CA ASN A 509 37.05 9.71 11.86
C ASN A 509 37.38 8.22 12.22
N ILE A 510 36.48 7.36 12.69
CA ILE A 510 36.61 5.89 12.92
C ILE A 510 37.68 5.04 12.17
N SER A 511 37.80 4.90 10.84
CA SER A 511 38.74 4.00 10.08
C SER A 511 39.89 4.77 9.38
N ASP A 512 40.64 4.21 8.43
CA ASP A 512 41.96 4.69 7.93
C ASP A 512 42.11 4.46 6.40
N PHE A 513 41.31 3.56 5.80
CA PHE A 513 41.00 3.37 4.35
C PHE A 513 39.62 2.61 4.25
N SER A 514 38.61 2.82 3.25
CA SER A 514 37.81 2.15 2.05
C SER A 514 36.38 1.31 1.58
N GLY A 515 35.06 1.36 2.08
CA GLY A 515 33.56 0.72 1.94
C GLY A 515 32.63 -0.37 1.10
N TRP A 516 31.36 -0.86 1.58
CA TRP A 516 30.16 -1.70 0.93
C TRP A 516 28.65 -2.16 1.47
N ASP A 517 28.24 -2.93 2.54
CA ASP A 517 26.92 -3.65 2.91
C ASP A 517 26.31 -3.40 4.40
N VAL A 518 25.11 -3.76 5.03
CA VAL A 518 24.74 -3.39 6.52
C VAL A 518 23.34 -3.61 7.27
N ILE A 519 23.18 -3.60 8.68
CA ILE A 519 21.99 -3.83 9.68
C ILE A 519 21.90 -3.46 11.27
N VAL A 520 20.94 -3.97 12.15
CA VAL A 520 20.72 -3.66 13.66
C VAL A 520 20.07 -4.60 14.74
N ALA A 521 20.50 -4.56 16.05
CA ALA A 521 19.74 -4.44 17.38
C ALA A 521 20.48 -4.64 18.80
N ASP A 522 20.08 -5.55 19.74
CA ASP A 522 20.46 -5.73 21.20
C ASP A 522 21.14 -7.06 21.81
N ALA A 523 22.36 -7.57 21.44
CA ALA A 523 23.29 -8.31 22.36
C ALA A 523 24.81 -8.53 21.98
N ASN A 524 25.82 -8.84 22.84
CA ASN A 524 26.13 -8.79 24.32
C ASN A 524 25.08 -9.10 25.38
N ASN A 525 23.96 -8.40 25.34
CA ASN A 525 23.13 -8.18 26.51
C ASN A 525 23.90 -7.37 27.57
N ASP A 526 24.55 -6.35 27.04
CA ASP A 526 24.90 -5.06 27.66
C ASP A 526 23.61 -4.16 27.62
N GLY A 527 22.55 -4.65 26.95
CA GLY A 527 21.11 -4.41 27.12
C GLY A 527 20.75 -2.96 26.86
N ALA A 528 21.04 -2.52 25.64
CA ALA A 528 20.97 -1.16 25.22
C ALA A 528 21.33 -0.93 23.74
N ASN A 529 21.48 -1.89 22.82
CA ASN A 529 21.73 -1.74 21.35
C ASN A 529 23.02 -0.95 20.92
N ASP A 530 23.69 -1.13 19.76
CA ASP A 530 25.19 -0.90 19.55
C ASP A 530 25.65 -0.22 18.23
N ILE A 531 26.90 0.10 17.73
CA ILE A 531 27.11 0.41 16.24
C ILE A 531 27.82 -0.51 15.17
N VAL A 532 27.73 -1.84 15.15
CA VAL A 532 28.53 -2.89 14.44
C VAL A 532 29.17 -2.71 13.01
N VAL A 533 29.72 -1.58 12.48
CA VAL A 533 30.36 -1.36 11.11
C VAL A 533 31.02 -2.52 10.28
N ALA A 534 31.48 -2.31 9.05
CA ALA A 534 32.31 -3.25 8.31
C ALA A 534 33.23 -2.62 7.23
N ASN A 535 34.15 -3.38 6.61
CA ASN A 535 35.28 -2.92 5.82
C ASN A 535 35.79 -3.90 4.63
N LYS A 536 36.55 -3.56 3.49
CA LYS A 536 36.89 -4.31 2.18
C LYS A 536 38.33 -4.43 1.62
N TRP A 537 39.48 -3.84 2.01
CA TRP A 537 40.80 -4.21 1.35
C TRP A 537 42.15 -4.22 2.19
N GLN A 538 42.20 -4.84 3.40
CA GLN A 538 43.18 -5.07 4.53
C GLN A 538 42.48 -5.41 5.88
N ALA A 539 42.22 -6.68 6.16
CA ALA A 539 41.20 -7.21 7.06
C ALA A 539 41.07 -6.71 8.47
N LYS A 540 40.69 -5.45 8.69
CA LYS A 540 40.05 -4.92 9.89
C LYS A 540 38.74 -5.74 10.21
N PHE A 541 38.01 -5.47 11.29
CA PHE A 541 36.63 -5.90 11.72
C PHE A 541 36.47 -5.56 13.20
N SER A 542 35.57 -4.68 13.58
CA SER A 542 35.99 -3.49 14.27
C SER A 542 35.25 -2.79 15.43
N LEU A 543 34.20 -3.34 16.12
CA LEU A 543 33.32 -2.87 17.27
C LEU A 543 33.49 -1.42 17.78
N LEU A 544 32.84 -0.90 18.82
CA LEU A 544 32.89 0.52 19.24
C LEU A 544 31.84 0.87 20.29
N LEU A 545 31.92 0.36 21.54
CA LEU A 545 30.81 0.35 22.53
C LEU A 545 30.06 1.74 22.63
N TRP A 546 28.82 1.86 23.15
CA TRP A 546 28.24 2.97 23.93
C TRP A 546 28.51 2.67 25.40
N ASN A 547 27.96 3.46 26.32
CA ASN A 547 28.13 3.29 27.76
C ASN A 547 27.20 4.32 28.43
N LYS A 548 25.99 3.89 28.80
CA LYS A 548 24.82 4.74 29.14
C LYS A 548 25.17 6.05 29.89
N THR A 549 25.86 5.94 31.04
CA THR A 549 26.23 7.07 31.92
C THR A 549 27.12 8.18 31.31
N GLN A 550 27.99 7.91 30.33
CA GLN A 550 29.01 8.91 29.97
C GLN A 550 28.48 9.96 29.00
N LYS A 551 27.85 9.48 27.94
CA LYS A 551 27.43 10.12 26.68
C LYS A 551 28.48 10.41 25.56
N ASN A 552 29.05 9.33 24.98
CA ASN A 552 30.05 9.20 23.87
C ASN A 552 30.69 7.76 23.75
N TRP A 553 30.53 6.96 22.73
CA TRP A 553 31.72 6.56 21.97
C TRP A 553 33.19 6.63 22.59
N ASN A 554 33.90 5.55 23.08
CA ASN A 554 35.32 5.46 23.67
C ASN A 554 36.29 4.31 23.10
N PRO A 555 37.66 4.27 23.19
CA PRO A 555 38.52 3.70 21.43
C PRO A 555 38.75 2.14 21.08
N LEU A 556 39.31 1.76 19.88
CA LEU A 556 39.36 0.46 19.05
C LEU A 556 39.82 -0.96 19.69
N ILE A 557 39.75 -2.22 19.11
CA ILE A 557 40.04 -3.63 19.70
C ILE A 557 40.24 -4.88 18.70
N ASN A 558 40.90 -4.79 17.56
CA ASN A 558 41.30 -5.84 16.54
C ASN A 558 41.15 -7.44 16.66
N ARG A 559 40.68 -8.21 15.65
CA ARG A 559 40.49 -9.71 15.66
C ARG A 559 40.87 -10.57 14.43
N THR A 560 42.16 -10.48 14.05
CA THR A 560 42.75 -10.66 12.69
C THR A 560 42.38 -11.90 11.95
N LEU A 561 42.73 -11.91 10.65
CA LEU A 561 42.29 -12.89 9.73
C LEU A 561 43.36 -13.38 8.57
N ASN A 562 43.51 -14.71 8.15
CA ASN A 562 43.81 -15.41 6.80
C ASN A 562 42.71 -16.43 6.03
N GLY A 563 41.67 -16.36 5.03
CA GLY A 563 40.90 -15.59 3.87
C GLY A 563 39.82 -14.36 3.84
N VAL A 564 39.03 -13.92 2.77
CA VAL A 564 38.22 -12.57 2.60
C VAL A 564 36.54 -12.18 2.55
N PRO A 565 35.61 -11.69 3.49
CA PRO A 565 34.02 -11.57 3.62
C PRO A 565 32.77 -10.52 3.26
N TYR A 566 31.99 -10.25 2.15
CA TYR A 566 30.86 -9.17 2.16
C TYR A 566 29.50 -9.52 2.95
N GLN A 567 28.47 -8.62 3.03
CA GLN A 567 27.24 -8.46 3.93
C GLN A 567 27.24 -9.10 5.36
N ILE A 568 26.25 -8.85 6.22
CA ILE A 568 26.36 -8.60 7.66
C ILE A 568 24.93 -8.70 8.21
N GLU A 569 24.62 -9.34 9.37
CA GLU A 569 23.31 -9.38 10.14
C GLU A 569 23.15 -10.01 11.54
N VAL A 570 21.99 -9.82 12.21
CA VAL A 570 21.67 -9.53 13.65
C VAL A 570 20.40 -10.14 14.36
N ALA A 571 20.36 -11.36 14.93
CA ALA A 571 19.43 -11.79 16.03
C ALA A 571 19.58 -13.25 16.55
N ASP A 572 19.64 -13.40 17.86
CA ASP A 572 19.73 -14.52 18.83
C ASP A 572 20.42 -15.90 18.54
N VAL A 573 20.83 -16.34 17.31
CA VAL A 573 21.78 -17.50 16.94
C VAL A 573 21.60 -18.91 17.55
N ASN A 574 20.97 -19.05 18.69
CA ASN A 574 20.59 -20.30 19.25
C ASN A 574 19.48 -20.18 20.33
N ASN A 575 18.81 -19.04 20.57
CA ASN A 575 17.82 -18.85 21.67
C ASN A 575 18.20 -19.50 23.03
N ASP A 576 19.48 -19.53 23.37
CA ASP A 576 19.89 -19.71 24.76
C ASP A 576 19.78 -18.38 25.53
N GLY A 577 19.83 -17.25 24.81
CA GLY A 577 19.14 -16.01 25.13
C GLY A 577 19.95 -14.72 25.06
N PHE A 578 21.13 -14.68 24.40
CA PHE A 578 21.81 -13.43 24.03
C PHE A 578 22.59 -13.55 22.66
N ASN A 579 22.10 -12.94 21.60
CA ASN A 579 22.62 -12.76 20.22
C ASN A 579 24.17 -12.49 19.91
N ASP A 580 24.76 -13.09 18.80
CA ASP A 580 26.10 -13.16 18.05
C ASP A 580 26.87 -11.84 17.88
N LEU A 581 27.61 -11.78 16.76
CA LEU A 581 27.84 -10.73 15.80
C LEU A 581 28.03 -11.38 14.34
N VAL A 582 27.19 -11.37 13.26
CA VAL A 582 27.20 -12.27 12.06
C VAL A 582 27.45 -11.75 10.57
N ALA A 583 28.47 -12.17 9.79
CA ALA A 583 28.70 -11.99 8.31
C ALA A 583 29.46 -13.02 7.46
N ALA A 584 29.56 -12.93 6.11
CA ALA A 584 30.15 -14.02 5.33
C ALA A 584 31.01 -13.91 4.05
N GLY A 585 31.43 -15.07 3.47
CA GLY A 585 32.38 -15.15 2.33
C GLY A 585 32.58 -16.45 1.57
N ASN A 586 33.74 -16.54 0.91
CA ASN A 586 33.91 -16.81 -0.51
C ASN A 586 35.31 -17.39 -0.97
N PHE A 587 36.11 -18.17 -0.20
CA PHE A 587 37.61 -18.21 -0.32
C PHE A 587 38.09 -18.56 -1.80
N SER A 588 38.54 -17.57 -2.60
CA SER A 588 38.98 -17.55 -4.03
C SER A 588 37.92 -17.78 -5.11
N THR A 589 37.31 -18.94 -5.02
CA THR A 589 36.67 -19.68 -6.13
C THR A 589 35.61 -20.63 -5.59
N THR A 590 35.33 -20.50 -4.30
CA THR A 590 34.85 -21.44 -3.28
C THR A 590 34.31 -20.56 -2.12
N ALA A 591 33.77 -21.05 -0.99
CA ALA A 591 33.06 -20.18 -0.01
C ALA A 591 33.26 -20.53 1.46
N SER A 592 32.80 -19.69 2.40
CA SER A 592 33.46 -19.64 3.71
C SER A 592 32.79 -19.14 5.06
N VAL A 593 31.79 -19.77 5.74
CA VAL A 593 31.10 -19.46 7.06
C VAL A 593 31.89 -19.26 8.43
N TRP A 594 32.95 -18.41 8.54
CA TRP A 594 33.56 -17.89 9.77
C TRP A 594 32.49 -17.24 10.69
N ILE A 595 32.14 -17.77 11.88
CA ILE A 595 31.18 -17.34 12.97
C ILE A 595 31.86 -16.63 14.22
N ARG A 596 31.46 -16.57 15.53
CA ARG A 596 32.26 -16.55 16.86
C ARG A 596 31.59 -17.02 18.22
N LEU A 597 30.96 -18.19 18.32
CA LEU A 597 29.93 -18.63 19.32
C LEU A 597 30.19 -18.80 20.82
N TRP A 598 29.58 -17.99 21.68
CA TRP A 598 30.26 -17.48 22.87
C TRP A 598 30.07 -18.27 24.15
N ASN A 599 30.03 -17.65 25.33
CA ASN A 599 30.09 -18.37 26.62
C ASN A 599 29.70 -17.63 27.92
N SER A 600 28.56 -17.99 28.54
CA SER A 600 27.84 -17.22 29.58
C SER A 600 28.53 -17.30 30.92
N SER A 601 29.22 -18.42 31.09
CA SER A 601 30.17 -18.66 32.17
C SER A 601 31.38 -17.74 32.11
N LYS A 602 31.52 -16.96 31.04
CA LYS A 602 32.83 -16.73 30.45
C LYS A 602 32.93 -15.37 29.69
N GLY A 603 32.90 -14.23 30.40
CA GLY A 603 33.42 -12.87 30.04
C GLY A 603 34.77 -12.56 29.26
N GLU A 604 35.05 -13.06 28.05
CA GLU A 604 36.01 -12.55 26.99
C GLU A 604 35.69 -13.19 25.66
N TRP A 605 36.17 -12.94 24.45
CA TRP A 605 35.88 -13.88 23.33
C TRP A 605 36.82 -15.15 23.31
N ASP A 606 36.34 -16.37 23.04
CA ASP A 606 37.01 -17.71 23.08
C ASP A 606 37.28 -18.26 21.64
N ASP A 607 37.45 -19.53 21.25
CA ASP A 607 38.25 -19.84 20.01
C ASP A 607 37.69 -20.80 18.94
N ASP A 608 36.85 -21.76 19.34
CA ASP A 608 37.19 -23.16 19.00
C ASP A 608 36.07 -23.92 18.28
N SER A 609 35.37 -23.25 17.37
CA SER A 609 34.03 -23.70 16.92
C SER A 609 33.82 -23.68 15.42
N ASN A 610 34.71 -23.04 14.67
CA ASN A 610 34.71 -22.99 13.20
C ASN A 610 33.85 -23.98 12.39
N ILE A 611 32.73 -23.53 11.77
CA ILE A 611 32.04 -24.23 10.67
C ILE A 611 32.60 -23.98 9.28
N THR A 612 31.76 -23.79 8.23
CA THR A 612 31.86 -24.07 6.77
C THR A 612 31.16 -25.32 6.14
N ILE A 613 30.82 -25.26 4.82
CA ILE A 613 29.78 -26.05 4.07
C ILE A 613 29.81 -26.14 2.46
N SER A 614 30.67 -26.85 1.72
CA SER A 614 30.86 -26.55 0.26
C SER A 614 29.77 -26.84 -0.78
N THR A 615 29.42 -25.82 -1.58
CA THR A 615 28.75 -25.91 -2.91
C THR A 615 29.79 -25.88 -4.09
N SER A 616 29.60 -25.30 -5.31
CA SER A 616 30.47 -25.57 -6.52
C SER A 616 30.66 -24.66 -7.85
N LEU A 617 31.31 -23.45 -7.94
CA LEU A 617 32.11 -22.77 -9.08
C LEU A 617 32.69 -21.28 -8.77
N PRO A 618 33.32 -20.39 -9.62
CA PRO A 618 34.05 -19.13 -9.13
C PRO A 618 33.77 -17.62 -9.63
N GLN A 619 33.49 -16.63 -8.71
CA GLN A 619 33.45 -15.10 -8.71
C GLN A 619 32.19 -14.14 -8.34
N PHE A 620 31.96 -13.68 -7.05
CA PHE A 620 31.15 -12.51 -6.45
C PHE A 620 31.26 -12.31 -4.84
N THR A 621 30.27 -11.94 -3.95
CA THR A 621 30.48 -11.34 -2.52
C THR A 621 30.20 -11.84 -0.90
N PRO A 622 29.29 -12.66 -0.05
CA PRO A 622 27.88 -13.50 0.15
C PRO A 622 26.26 -13.23 -0.25
N ALA A 623 25.19 -12.36 0.06
CA ALA A 623 24.64 -11.18 0.93
C ALA A 623 23.35 -11.55 1.72
N LEU A 624 22.71 -10.74 2.64
CA LEU A 624 21.57 -11.19 3.53
C LEU A 624 20.73 -10.15 4.43
N ALA A 625 19.64 -10.46 5.20
CA ALA A 625 19.06 -9.78 6.46
C ALA A 625 17.96 -10.50 7.47
N VAL A 626 17.86 -10.17 8.79
CA VAL A 626 17.15 -10.71 10.03
C VAL A 626 15.62 -10.78 10.23
N GLY A 627 15.15 -11.81 10.94
CA GLY A 627 13.82 -11.78 11.56
C GLY A 627 13.45 -12.96 12.48
N ASP A 628 12.41 -13.70 12.09
CA ASP A 628 11.66 -14.79 12.77
C ASP A 628 11.19 -15.68 11.59
N ALA A 629 11.29 -17.02 11.54
CA ALA A 629 11.29 -17.86 10.30
C ALA A 629 11.18 -19.47 10.26
N ASN A 630 10.70 -20.31 11.22
CA ASN A 630 9.57 -21.28 11.12
C ASN A 630 8.56 -21.42 12.32
N ASN A 631 8.56 -20.63 13.41
CA ASN A 631 7.59 -20.64 14.54
C ASN A 631 7.21 -22.01 15.15
N ASP A 632 8.16 -22.93 15.18
CA ASP A 632 8.53 -23.43 16.50
C ASP A 632 9.51 -22.50 17.26
N GLY A 633 9.97 -21.40 16.66
CA GLY A 633 10.23 -20.11 17.32
C GLY A 633 11.69 -19.87 17.71
N ARG A 634 12.61 -20.26 16.83
CA ARG A 634 14.01 -19.86 16.83
C ARG A 634 14.09 -18.36 16.42
N ASN A 635 15.28 -17.93 16.00
CA ASN A 635 15.61 -17.33 14.71
C ASN A 635 16.48 -18.44 13.93
N ASP A 636 16.93 -18.51 12.66
CA ASP A 636 17.42 -19.73 11.90
C ASP A 636 17.53 -19.48 10.33
N LEU A 637 18.70 -19.54 9.73
CA LEU A 637 19.25 -18.53 8.80
C LEU A 637 19.19 -18.73 7.23
N VAL A 638 19.71 -17.91 6.27
CA VAL A 638 19.26 -17.80 4.81
C VAL A 638 20.29 -17.35 3.74
N LEU A 639 20.47 -17.81 2.46
CA LEU A 639 21.54 -17.45 1.39
C LEU A 639 21.38 -17.43 -0.22
N THR A 640 22.27 -16.83 -1.06
CA THR A 640 22.27 -16.68 -2.57
C THR A 640 23.55 -16.88 -3.44
N ASP A 641 23.68 -17.97 -4.15
CA ASP A 641 24.78 -18.27 -5.10
C ASP A 641 25.03 -17.61 -6.49
N LYS A 642 26.04 -16.73 -6.85
CA LYS A 642 26.26 -16.03 -8.21
C LYS A 642 26.39 -16.91 -9.45
N ASN A 643 27.35 -16.83 -10.41
CA ASN A 643 27.52 -17.55 -11.72
C ASN A 643 26.94 -19.00 -11.95
N GLY A 644 26.09 -19.53 -11.05
CA GLY A 644 25.17 -20.64 -11.09
C GLY A 644 23.92 -20.56 -10.17
N ASP A 645 22.79 -20.84 -10.80
CA ASP A 645 21.40 -20.99 -10.36
C ASP A 645 20.87 -20.45 -8.97
N ASN A 646 21.50 -20.33 -7.78
CA ASN A 646 20.73 -20.58 -6.51
C ASN A 646 20.46 -19.79 -5.14
N VAL A 647 19.45 -20.24 -4.35
CA VAL A 647 18.89 -19.74 -3.04
C VAL A 647 19.03 -20.67 -1.79
N VAL A 648 19.21 -20.24 -0.54
CA VAL A 648 19.49 -21.08 0.67
C VAL A 648 19.07 -20.66 2.10
N ILE A 649 19.42 -21.45 3.12
CA ILE A 649 18.78 -21.54 4.41
C ILE A 649 19.61 -22.19 5.55
N LEU A 650 20.44 -21.58 6.36
CA LEU A 650 20.92 -22.32 7.57
C LEU A 650 19.72 -22.51 8.58
N CYS A 651 19.64 -23.51 9.47
CA CYS A 651 18.38 -23.91 10.19
C CYS A 651 18.45 -24.70 11.54
N TRP A 652 18.48 -24.24 12.77
CA TRP A 652 18.86 -25.03 13.94
C TRP A 652 17.83 -26.08 14.33
N ASN A 653 18.34 -27.12 14.98
CA ASN A 653 17.63 -28.35 15.35
C ASN A 653 17.80 -28.56 16.88
N ASP A 654 16.95 -29.26 17.62
CA ASP A 654 17.14 -29.37 19.08
C ASP A 654 17.83 -30.67 19.53
N THR A 655 18.34 -31.52 18.62
CA THR A 655 18.55 -32.97 18.93
C THR A 655 19.95 -33.65 18.86
N LEU A 656 20.95 -33.24 18.04
CA LEU A 656 22.35 -33.79 17.99
C LEU A 656 23.65 -32.84 18.04
N GLU A 657 23.69 -31.64 18.66
CA GLU A 657 24.75 -30.57 18.85
C GLU A 657 25.55 -30.34 17.59
N THR A 658 24.88 -30.07 16.48
CA THR A 658 25.56 -30.05 15.19
C THR A 658 24.71 -29.53 14.11
N TRP A 659 25.19 -28.53 13.38
CA TRP A 659 24.48 -28.08 12.22
C TRP A 659 24.04 -29.30 11.36
N ASN A 660 22.82 -29.46 10.89
CA ASN A 660 22.54 -30.18 9.63
C ASN A 660 22.99 -29.28 8.43
N SER A 661 22.18 -28.98 7.39
CA SER A 661 22.68 -29.33 6.06
C SER A 661 22.01 -28.76 4.76
N PRO A 662 22.71 -28.26 3.68
CA PRO A 662 22.19 -27.45 2.53
C PRO A 662 20.96 -27.77 1.60
N ILE A 663 19.99 -26.86 1.36
CA ILE A 663 18.65 -27.10 0.75
C ILE A 663 18.07 -25.78 0.14
N SER A 664 17.37 -25.73 -1.02
CA SER A 664 17.50 -24.57 -1.99
C SER A 664 16.64 -24.60 -3.29
N ASN A 665 15.96 -23.52 -3.72
CA ASN A 665 14.87 -23.66 -4.74
C ASN A 665 14.47 -22.52 -5.76
N SER A 666 14.36 -22.86 -7.07
CA SER A 666 14.46 -22.10 -8.37
C SER A 666 13.95 -20.66 -8.67
N VAL A 667 14.84 -19.65 -8.69
CA VAL A 667 14.87 -18.31 -9.38
C VAL A 667 14.71 -18.37 -10.93
N GLU A 668 14.87 -17.24 -11.63
CA GLU A 668 15.28 -17.12 -13.05
C GLU A 668 16.73 -16.61 -13.17
N GLU A 669 17.25 -16.34 -14.39
CA GLU A 669 18.67 -16.13 -14.71
C GLU A 669 19.44 -15.21 -13.77
N ASP A 670 20.74 -15.44 -13.71
CA ASP A 670 21.64 -14.38 -13.32
C ASP A 670 21.86 -13.90 -11.82
N PRO A 671 20.99 -14.17 -10.80
CA PRO A 671 21.04 -13.78 -9.32
C PRO A 671 21.79 -12.50 -8.49
N ILE A 672 21.30 -11.54 -7.57
CA ILE A 672 22.02 -10.54 -6.61
C ILE A 672 21.79 -10.03 -5.07
N SER A 673 20.76 -9.49 -4.28
CA SER A 673 20.87 -9.05 -2.77
C SER A 673 19.58 -9.17 -1.69
N VAL A 674 19.30 -8.77 -0.31
CA VAL A 674 18.06 -8.98 0.77
C VAL A 674 17.83 -8.41 2.34
N ASP A 675 16.72 -8.80 3.17
CA ASP A 675 16.26 -8.91 4.69
C ASP A 675 14.80 -9.56 4.91
N ILE A 676 13.98 -9.43 6.04
CA ILE A 676 12.73 -10.22 6.35
C ILE A 676 11.55 -9.95 7.47
N GLY A 677 10.26 -10.41 7.31
CA GLY A 677 9.09 -10.53 8.30
C GLY A 677 7.62 -10.87 7.74
N ASP A 678 6.52 -10.99 8.57
CA ASP A 678 4.96 -11.05 8.43
C ASP A 678 4.10 -11.10 7.07
N VAL A 679 4.46 -11.35 5.76
CA VAL A 679 3.75 -10.76 4.54
C VAL A 679 2.26 -10.59 4.32
N ASN A 680 1.46 -11.04 5.27
CA ASN A 680 0.18 -11.54 4.98
C ASN A 680 -0.75 -11.88 6.12
N ASN A 681 -0.35 -11.65 7.38
CA ASN A 681 -1.06 -12.05 8.61
C ASN A 681 -2.25 -12.99 8.42
N ASP A 682 -1.85 -14.22 8.18
CA ASP A 682 -2.22 -15.36 8.99
C ASP A 682 -1.16 -15.70 10.11
N GLY A 683 0.09 -15.16 10.08
CA GLY A 683 1.22 -15.37 11.03
C GLY A 683 2.19 -16.57 10.79
N GLN A 684 2.89 -16.66 9.66
CA GLN A 684 3.96 -17.61 9.24
C GLN A 684 5.01 -16.83 8.49
N ASN A 685 6.16 -16.58 9.09
CA ASN A 685 7.35 -16.13 8.36
C ASN A 685 7.49 -16.93 6.95
N ASP A 686 7.41 -16.35 5.72
CA ASP A 686 8.26 -16.25 4.50
C ASP A 686 8.74 -14.89 3.77
N ILE A 687 9.05 -14.83 2.45
CA ILE A 687 10.35 -14.45 1.81
C ILE A 687 10.50 -13.48 0.52
N ILE A 688 11.47 -12.49 0.35
CA ILE A 688 11.88 -11.64 -0.88
C ILE A 688 13.34 -11.14 -1.11
N THR A 689 13.76 -10.80 -2.37
CA THR A 689 15.09 -10.81 -3.13
C THR A 689 15.26 -9.98 -4.52
N SER A 690 16.25 -10.14 -5.49
CA SER A 690 16.64 -9.17 -6.60
C SER A 690 17.75 -9.40 -7.82
N ASN A 691 17.77 -9.02 -9.20
CA ASN A 691 17.50 -9.56 -10.67
C ASN A 691 18.24 -9.21 -12.13
N GLU A 692 19.44 -8.61 -12.38
CA GLU A 692 20.22 -8.30 -13.69
C GLU A 692 19.60 -8.04 -15.08
N GLY A 693 19.63 -9.06 -15.93
CA GLY A 693 19.53 -8.89 -17.37
C GLY A 693 18.10 -9.03 -17.92
N THR A 694 17.17 -9.72 -17.23
CA THR A 694 15.70 -9.63 -17.45
C THR A 694 14.78 -9.52 -16.19
N GLY A 695 15.35 -9.49 -14.95
CA GLY A 695 14.88 -8.77 -13.75
C GLY A 695 13.50 -8.93 -13.15
N LYS A 696 13.22 -9.66 -12.06
CA LYS A 696 11.82 -9.75 -11.52
C LYS A 696 11.70 -9.60 -9.95
N VAL A 697 10.52 -9.69 -9.22
CA VAL A 697 10.09 -9.42 -7.76
C VAL A 697 9.30 -10.59 -7.07
N SER A 698 9.89 -11.48 -6.31
CA SER A 698 9.36 -12.76 -5.90
C SER A 698 9.33 -13.22 -4.45
N VAL A 699 8.46 -14.19 -4.24
CA VAL A 699 7.75 -14.37 -3.00
C VAL A 699 7.15 -15.80 -2.90
N LEU A 700 7.90 -16.92 -3.05
CA LEU A 700 7.40 -18.31 -2.81
C LEU A 700 6.69 -18.23 -1.47
N LEU A 701 5.57 -18.91 -1.44
CA LEU A 701 4.85 -18.98 -0.20
C LEU A 701 5.56 -19.98 0.73
N TRP A 702 5.47 -19.76 2.03
CA TRP A 702 5.32 -20.83 2.95
C TRP A 702 4.01 -21.59 2.59
N ASN A 703 3.75 -22.76 3.14
CA ASN A 703 2.41 -23.32 3.20
C ASN A 703 2.37 -24.36 4.33
N ALA A 704 1.85 -24.12 5.55
CA ALA A 704 1.95 -25.07 6.69
C ALA A 704 1.35 -26.47 6.43
N ASN A 705 0.59 -26.60 5.34
CA ASN A 705 -0.21 -27.78 5.02
C ASN A 705 0.50 -28.75 4.07
N THR A 706 1.32 -28.24 3.14
CA THR A 706 2.46 -29.03 2.62
C THR A 706 3.59 -29.02 3.62
N SER A 707 3.68 -27.91 4.35
CA SER A 707 4.87 -27.32 4.91
C SER A 707 5.95 -27.37 3.80
N ASP A 708 5.73 -26.86 2.59
CA ASP A 708 6.77 -26.99 1.54
C ASP A 708 6.64 -26.01 0.38
N TRP A 709 7.80 -25.49 -0.04
CA TRP A 709 7.90 -24.18 -0.68
C TRP A 709 7.00 -23.93 -1.94
N ASP A 710 6.20 -22.84 -1.95
CA ASP A 710 4.88 -22.80 -2.61
C ASP A 710 4.64 -21.74 -3.75
N PRO A 711 3.91 -22.12 -4.85
CA PRO A 711 4.23 -21.86 -6.29
C PRO A 711 4.47 -20.47 -6.91
N ARG A 712 5.04 -20.49 -8.15
CA ARG A 712 5.64 -19.33 -8.85
C ARG A 712 4.67 -18.50 -9.68
N ILE A 713 4.62 -17.20 -9.41
CA ILE A 713 3.81 -16.18 -10.09
C ILE A 713 4.75 -15.10 -10.69
N ASP A 714 4.28 -13.96 -11.26
CA ASP A 714 5.02 -12.92 -12.02
C ASP A 714 4.05 -11.77 -12.56
N TYR A 715 4.50 -10.59 -13.07
CA TYR A 715 3.76 -9.28 -13.15
C TYR A 715 4.07 -8.29 -14.38
N ALA A 716 4.22 -6.92 -14.23
CA ALA A 716 4.29 -5.85 -15.33
C ALA A 716 5.40 -4.68 -15.55
N ALA A 717 6.11 -4.02 -14.59
CA ALA A 717 7.10 -2.86 -14.71
C ALA A 717 8.69 -3.05 -14.82
N GLY A 718 9.55 -2.21 -14.16
CA GLY A 718 10.84 -1.63 -14.65
C GLY A 718 12.13 -2.47 -14.75
N ASN A 719 13.06 -2.08 -15.66
CA ASN A 719 14.26 -2.84 -16.09
C ASN A 719 15.57 -2.22 -15.62
N ASP A 720 16.77 -2.78 -15.86
CA ASP A 720 17.74 -3.15 -14.80
C ASP A 720 17.09 -2.89 -13.39
N PRO A 721 16.62 -3.78 -12.48
CA PRO A 721 16.73 -3.57 -11.04
C PRO A 721 18.15 -3.43 -10.24
N ARG A 722 18.48 -2.68 -9.10
CA ARG A 722 19.45 -2.93 -7.95
C ARG A 722 19.10 -2.27 -6.51
N SER A 723 19.06 -2.89 -5.28
CA SER A 723 18.73 -2.51 -3.79
C SER A 723 17.36 -2.08 -3.12
N VAL A 724 16.68 -2.74 -2.13
CA VAL A 724 15.28 -3.28 -2.09
C VAL A 724 14.54 -3.53 -0.64
N ILE A 725 13.79 -2.66 0.14
CA ILE A 725 13.32 -2.89 1.59
C ILE A 725 11.88 -2.75 2.22
N THR A 726 11.71 -3.22 3.52
CA THR A 726 10.49 -3.22 4.40
C THR A 726 10.39 -3.42 5.95
N GLY A 727 9.89 -2.40 6.67
CA GLY A 727 9.41 -2.21 8.07
C GLY A 727 8.04 -1.45 7.99
N ASP A 728 7.28 -1.12 9.04
CA ASP A 728 5.77 -0.96 9.12
C ASP A 728 4.87 -0.17 8.02
N VAL A 729 5.37 0.19 6.83
CA VAL A 729 4.97 1.33 5.92
C VAL A 729 3.55 1.91 5.95
N THR A 730 2.72 1.69 4.95
CA THR A 730 1.45 2.42 4.70
C THR A 730 0.29 2.58 5.71
N GLY A 731 0.53 2.62 7.01
CA GLY A 731 -0.28 3.40 7.95
C GLY A 731 -1.71 3.02 8.36
N ASP A 732 -2.21 1.79 8.14
CA ASP A 732 -3.41 1.21 8.80
C ASP A 732 -3.33 -0.09 9.79
N GLY A 733 -2.18 -0.69 10.29
CA GLY A 733 -1.76 -2.10 10.79
C GLY A 733 -0.69 -3.21 10.16
N MET A 734 -0.05 -3.36 8.90
CA MET A 734 -0.07 -4.13 7.49
C MET A 734 1.21 -3.74 6.76
N HIS A 735 1.66 -4.49 5.76
CA HIS A 735 3.00 -4.35 5.25
C HIS A 735 3.15 -4.56 3.66
N ASP A 736 3.99 -3.78 2.89
CA ASP A 736 4.37 -3.69 1.38
C ASP A 736 5.91 -3.67 0.89
N ILE A 737 6.40 -2.98 -0.19
CA ILE A 737 7.53 -3.46 -1.09
C ILE A 737 8.68 -2.56 -1.70
N THR A 738 9.80 -2.04 -1.16
CA THR A 738 10.66 -1.00 -1.89
C THR A 738 11.97 -1.34 -2.61
N VAL A 739 12.50 -0.62 -3.63
CA VAL A 739 13.23 -1.17 -4.81
C VAL A 739 14.31 -0.29 -5.65
N ALA A 740 15.52 0.20 -5.31
CA ALA A 740 16.49 1.16 -5.99
C ALA A 740 17.04 1.18 -7.48
N ASN A 741 17.28 2.35 -8.08
CA ASN A 741 17.22 2.55 -9.56
C ASN A 741 18.41 3.02 -10.50
N PHE A 742 19.16 2.20 -11.32
CA PHE A 742 20.38 2.56 -12.19
C PHE A 742 20.19 3.65 -13.23
N GLN A 743 21.15 3.81 -14.16
CA GLN A 743 21.19 4.67 -15.37
C GLN A 743 20.20 5.86 -15.57
N ASP A 744 18.91 5.65 -15.35
CA ASP A 744 17.74 6.53 -15.52
C ASP A 744 16.70 6.43 -14.37
N ALA A 745 17.18 6.14 -13.16
CA ALA A 745 17.06 7.17 -12.16
C ALA A 745 15.62 7.36 -11.61
N THR A 746 15.06 6.46 -10.79
CA THR A 746 13.60 6.46 -10.42
C THR A 746 13.37 6.01 -8.95
N ILE A 747 12.17 6.00 -8.28
CA ILE A 747 11.86 5.21 -7.03
C ILE A 747 10.38 4.82 -6.55
N SER A 748 9.62 3.87 -7.19
CA SER A 748 8.20 3.45 -6.93
C SER A 748 7.72 3.06 -5.51
N VAL A 749 6.37 2.97 -5.35
CA VAL A 749 5.53 2.38 -4.24
C VAL A 749 4.20 1.78 -4.72
N LEU A 750 3.48 0.95 -3.94
CA LEU A 750 2.23 0.25 -4.28
C LEU A 750 1.80 -0.60 -3.07
N MET A 751 0.72 -0.28 -2.35
CA MET A 751 0.73 -0.55 -0.89
C MET A 751 -0.38 -1.47 -0.41
N PHE A 752 -0.12 -2.40 0.52
CA PHE A 752 -0.91 -3.59 0.78
C PHE A 752 -2.42 -3.30 0.77
N ASN A 753 -3.06 -3.81 -0.27
CA ASN A 753 -4.48 -3.74 -0.47
C ASN A 753 -5.16 -4.94 0.21
N ARG A 754 -5.60 -4.82 1.46
CA ARG A 754 -6.52 -5.80 2.10
C ARG A 754 -7.92 -5.71 1.46
N TYR A 755 -8.02 -6.00 0.16
CA TYR A 755 -9.19 -5.75 -0.70
C TYR A 755 -10.46 -6.45 -0.17
N PRO A 756 -11.53 -5.70 0.16
CA PRO A 756 -12.86 -6.28 0.34
C PRO A 756 -13.46 -6.69 -1.03
N TRP A 757 -13.86 -7.95 -1.15
CA TRP A 757 -14.52 -8.44 -2.37
C TRP A 757 -15.96 -7.92 -2.51
N ILE A 758 -16.24 -7.20 -3.60
CA ILE A 758 -17.51 -7.43 -4.32
C ILE A 758 -17.33 -8.66 -5.20
N SER A 759 -18.01 -9.76 -4.87
CA SER A 759 -17.79 -11.04 -5.53
C SER A 759 -18.09 -11.02 -7.05
N SER A 760 -17.03 -11.10 -7.85
CA SER A 760 -17.01 -11.24 -9.32
C SER A 760 -17.57 -10.08 -10.17
N ARG A 761 -16.66 -9.40 -10.89
CA ARG A 761 -16.96 -8.57 -12.08
C ARG A 761 -17.63 -9.36 -13.24
N ALA A 762 -17.82 -10.68 -13.08
CA ALA A 762 -18.49 -11.56 -14.04
C ALA A 762 -20.01 -11.70 -13.80
N SER A 763 -20.54 -11.29 -12.63
CA SER A 763 -21.97 -11.44 -12.29
C SER A 763 -22.81 -10.18 -12.58
N ILE A 764 -22.19 -9.00 -12.65
CA ILE A 764 -22.81 -7.76 -13.13
C ILE A 764 -22.90 -7.78 -14.67
N GLN A 765 -23.61 -8.77 -15.23
CA GLN A 765 -23.74 -8.96 -16.69
C GLN A 765 -24.88 -8.13 -17.32
N SER A 766 -24.92 -6.85 -16.96
CA SER A 766 -25.50 -5.74 -17.72
C SER A 766 -25.06 -4.45 -17.03
N ASP A 767 -24.82 -3.38 -17.79
CA ASP A 767 -24.43 -2.09 -17.24
C ASP A 767 -25.37 -1.64 -16.09
N PRO A 768 -24.87 -0.97 -15.03
CA PRO A 768 -25.70 -0.44 -13.95
C PRO A 768 -26.44 0.83 -14.41
N VAL A 769 -27.22 0.70 -15.49
CA VAL A 769 -28.15 1.69 -16.03
C VAL A 769 -29.53 1.34 -15.48
N TRP A 770 -29.81 1.81 -14.27
CA TRP A 770 -31.10 1.57 -13.64
C TRP A 770 -32.15 2.48 -14.28
N VAL A 771 -33.07 1.87 -15.05
CA VAL A 771 -34.13 2.57 -15.78
C VAL A 771 -35.42 2.55 -14.97
N GLN A 772 -35.88 3.72 -14.54
CA GLN A 772 -37.22 3.91 -13.96
C GLN A 772 -38.06 4.90 -14.78
N ASN A 773 -39.36 4.93 -14.53
CA ASN A 773 -40.30 5.93 -15.06
C ASN A 773 -40.50 7.03 -13.99
N GLU A 774 -40.60 8.30 -14.41
CA GLU A 774 -40.82 9.44 -13.52
C GLU A 774 -42.08 9.36 -12.65
N ASP A 775 -43.13 8.61 -13.07
CA ASP A 775 -44.30 8.25 -12.23
C ASP A 775 -43.93 7.57 -10.88
N PHE A 776 -42.81 6.84 -10.83
CA PHE A 776 -42.45 5.96 -9.73
C PHE A 776 -41.51 6.65 -8.75
N GLY A 777 -42.08 7.51 -7.89
CA GLY A 777 -41.33 8.39 -6.97
C GLY A 777 -40.38 7.76 -5.94
N SER A 778 -40.14 6.44 -5.95
CA SER A 778 -39.00 5.83 -5.23
C SER A 778 -38.66 4.41 -5.69
N PHE A 779 -37.37 4.06 -5.74
CA PHE A 779 -36.88 2.68 -5.78
C PHE A 779 -35.76 2.44 -4.77
N SER A 780 -35.56 1.18 -4.36
CA SER A 780 -34.56 0.82 -3.34
C SER A 780 -33.62 -0.27 -3.86
N ILE A 781 -32.32 -0.07 -3.67
CA ILE A 781 -31.29 -1.10 -3.84
C ILE A 781 -30.94 -1.63 -2.45
N ASN A 782 -30.89 -2.96 -2.30
CA ASN A 782 -30.45 -3.63 -1.09
C ASN A 782 -29.09 -4.30 -1.34
N PHE A 783 -28.10 -3.98 -0.50
CA PHE A 783 -26.72 -4.42 -0.65
C PHE A 783 -26.36 -5.65 0.18
N THR A 784 -27.26 -6.18 1.05
CA THR A 784 -27.03 -7.29 2.02
C THR A 784 -26.65 -8.67 1.44
N GLY A 785 -26.23 -8.75 0.18
CA GLY A 785 -25.66 -9.92 -0.49
C GLY A 785 -24.62 -9.58 -1.55
N PHE A 786 -24.12 -8.34 -1.56
CA PHE A 786 -23.10 -7.79 -2.46
C PHE A 786 -21.93 -7.16 -1.70
N GLU A 787 -22.09 -6.95 -0.39
CA GLU A 787 -21.11 -6.37 0.52
C GLU A 787 -20.64 -7.46 1.51
N THR A 788 -19.33 -7.61 1.66
CA THR A 788 -18.70 -8.54 2.62
C THR A 788 -17.43 -7.92 3.18
N ASP A 789 -17.27 -8.06 4.48
CA ASP A 789 -16.13 -7.64 5.28
C ASP A 789 -15.62 -8.88 6.02
N ALA A 790 -14.31 -8.99 6.25
CA ALA A 790 -13.73 -10.11 6.99
C ALA A 790 -13.87 -9.92 8.50
N ASP A 791 -13.81 -8.67 8.97
CA ASP A 791 -13.57 -8.28 10.36
C ASP A 791 -14.75 -7.50 10.97
N GLU A 792 -15.79 -7.22 10.18
CA GLU A 792 -17.08 -6.65 10.59
C GLU A 792 -18.26 -7.57 10.27
N GLU A 793 -19.15 -7.85 11.24
CA GLU A 793 -20.45 -8.47 10.92
C GLU A 793 -21.36 -7.58 10.04
N LYS A 794 -21.05 -6.26 9.87
CA LYS A 794 -21.76 -5.25 9.06
C LYS A 794 -20.89 -4.05 8.71
N ILE A 795 -20.88 -3.67 7.42
CA ILE A 795 -20.24 -2.46 6.89
C ILE A 795 -21.05 -1.19 7.19
N ASN A 796 -20.40 -0.03 7.34
CA ASN A 796 -21.04 1.25 7.66
C ASN A 796 -21.15 2.20 6.45
N LEU A 797 -22.24 2.11 5.68
CA LEU A 797 -22.49 2.87 4.44
C LEU A 797 -22.53 4.42 4.58
N THR A 798 -21.38 5.09 4.67
CA THR A 798 -21.25 6.56 4.66
C THR A 798 -21.20 7.14 3.23
N TRP A 799 -22.33 7.60 2.72
CA TRP A 799 -22.46 8.16 1.37
C TRP A 799 -22.32 9.71 1.33
N GLY A 800 -21.89 10.23 0.18
CA GLY A 800 -21.84 11.67 -0.13
C GLY A 800 -21.96 11.92 -1.63
N ILE A 801 -22.56 13.04 -2.04
CA ILE A 801 -22.85 13.34 -3.46
C ILE A 801 -21.77 14.25 -4.05
N SER A 802 -20.84 13.68 -4.81
CA SER A 802 -19.77 14.39 -5.54
C SER A 802 -20.12 14.56 -7.03
N VAL A 803 -20.78 15.66 -7.39
CA VAL A 803 -21.13 15.98 -8.79
C VAL A 803 -19.91 16.53 -9.53
N LEU A 804 -19.39 15.78 -10.50
CA LEU A 804 -18.16 16.14 -11.24
C LEU A 804 -18.37 17.14 -12.40
N ASP A 805 -19.61 17.54 -12.72
CA ASP A 805 -19.91 18.56 -13.74
C ASP A 805 -20.47 19.83 -13.09
N LEU A 806 -19.58 20.80 -12.86
CA LEU A 806 -19.85 22.09 -12.22
C LEU A 806 -20.87 22.98 -12.97
N ASN A 807 -21.36 22.57 -14.15
CA ASN A 807 -22.42 23.27 -14.88
C ASN A 807 -23.84 22.75 -14.58
N ARG A 808 -23.99 21.62 -13.89
CA ARG A 808 -25.29 21.00 -13.55
C ARG A 808 -25.54 20.91 -12.04
N LEU A 809 -25.66 22.06 -11.37
CA LEU A 809 -25.91 22.16 -9.93
C LEU A 809 -27.34 21.78 -9.47
N GLN A 810 -28.05 20.93 -10.22
CA GLN A 810 -29.34 20.34 -9.84
C GLN A 810 -29.41 18.90 -10.34
N SER A 811 -29.14 17.95 -9.44
CA SER A 811 -29.51 16.55 -9.60
C SER A 811 -31.02 16.40 -9.40
N PHE A 812 -31.64 15.51 -10.17
CA PHE A 812 -33.08 15.23 -10.15
C PHE A 812 -33.41 13.86 -9.53
N VAL A 813 -32.40 13.16 -9.00
CA VAL A 813 -32.59 12.03 -8.09
C VAL A 813 -32.02 12.39 -6.71
N THR A 814 -32.75 12.07 -5.65
CA THR A 814 -32.32 12.26 -4.25
C THR A 814 -32.20 10.93 -3.53
N VAL A 815 -31.38 10.87 -2.47
CA VAL A 815 -31.01 9.63 -1.77
C VAL A 815 -31.46 9.69 -0.31
N SER A 816 -32.01 8.59 0.20
CA SER A 816 -32.20 8.39 1.64
C SER A 816 -31.93 6.94 2.08
N GLY A 817 -31.44 6.80 3.30
CA GLY A 817 -31.13 5.53 3.96
C GLY A 817 -30.72 5.80 5.42
N SER A 818 -30.52 4.74 6.20
CA SER A 818 -30.09 4.86 7.60
C SER A 818 -29.26 3.65 8.03
N PHE A 819 -28.21 3.90 8.80
CA PHE A 819 -27.33 2.89 9.40
C PHE A 819 -28.08 1.94 10.36
N SER A 820 -28.75 0.90 9.84
CA SER A 820 -29.06 -0.35 10.58
C SER A 820 -29.76 -1.42 9.74
N SER A 821 -29.28 -2.66 9.89
CA SER A 821 -29.94 -3.96 9.74
C SER A 821 -30.54 -4.38 8.39
N ASN A 822 -30.59 -3.49 7.40
CA ASN A 822 -31.28 -3.71 6.14
C ASN A 822 -30.48 -3.25 4.91
N ASP A 823 -29.46 -2.42 5.11
CA ASP A 823 -28.42 -2.01 4.15
C ASP A 823 -29.00 -1.70 2.76
N THR A 824 -30.10 -0.93 2.82
CA THR A 824 -30.99 -0.59 1.71
C THR A 824 -30.95 0.92 1.46
N LEU A 825 -30.40 1.31 0.32
CA LEU A 825 -30.36 2.69 -0.14
C LEU A 825 -31.58 2.97 -1.03
N THR A 826 -32.35 4.02 -0.73
CA THR A 826 -33.57 4.38 -1.47
C THR A 826 -33.36 5.69 -2.23
N PHE A 827 -33.59 5.63 -3.53
CA PHE A 827 -33.54 6.75 -4.46
C PHE A 827 -34.96 7.24 -4.76
N TYR A 828 -35.12 8.56 -4.90
CA TYR A 828 -36.38 9.22 -5.26
C TYR A 828 -36.13 10.10 -6.48
N SER A 829 -36.85 9.87 -7.58
CA SER A 829 -36.97 10.86 -8.64
C SER A 829 -37.68 12.11 -8.12
N VAL A 830 -37.27 13.28 -8.61
CA VAL A 830 -38.12 14.47 -8.60
C VAL A 830 -39.29 14.23 -9.57
N GLU A 831 -40.48 14.65 -9.15
CA GLU A 831 -41.73 14.57 -9.92
C GLU A 831 -41.56 15.20 -11.32
N ASN A 832 -41.85 14.41 -12.37
CA ASN A 832 -41.68 14.74 -13.80
C ASN A 832 -40.27 15.28 -14.17
N ALA A 833 -39.21 14.58 -13.76
CA ALA A 833 -37.84 14.89 -14.16
C ALA A 833 -37.14 13.69 -14.83
N SER A 834 -36.74 13.85 -16.09
CA SER A 834 -36.17 12.80 -16.94
C SER A 834 -34.74 13.09 -17.41
N GLY A 835 -33.99 12.01 -17.67
CA GLY A 835 -32.56 12.02 -18.04
C GLY A 835 -31.75 10.98 -17.25
N THR A 836 -30.42 11.01 -17.40
CA THR A 836 -29.49 10.19 -16.59
C THR A 836 -28.71 11.08 -15.63
N ASP A 837 -28.77 10.75 -14.34
CA ASP A 837 -27.85 11.27 -13.31
C ASP A 837 -26.83 10.17 -12.95
N THR A 838 -25.61 10.58 -12.60
CA THR A 838 -24.49 9.70 -12.23
C THR A 838 -24.03 10.04 -10.82
N PHE A 839 -23.91 9.01 -9.97
CA PHE A 839 -23.50 9.12 -8.58
C PHE A 839 -22.27 8.25 -8.31
N TRP A 840 -21.43 8.66 -7.36
CA TRP A 840 -20.47 7.77 -6.72
C TRP A 840 -21.03 7.38 -5.36
N LEU A 841 -21.25 6.09 -5.14
CA LEU A 841 -21.51 5.55 -3.82
C LEU A 841 -20.15 5.22 -3.18
N ARG A 842 -19.86 5.83 -2.04
CA ARG A 842 -18.70 5.52 -1.21
C ARG A 842 -19.10 4.50 -0.15
N LEU A 843 -18.29 3.46 -0.01
CA LEU A 843 -18.31 2.53 1.12
C LEU A 843 -17.23 2.98 2.13
N LYS A 844 -17.39 2.66 3.41
CA LYS A 844 -16.36 2.84 4.44
C LYS A 844 -16.58 1.79 5.55
N ASP A 845 -15.48 1.30 6.09
CA ASP A 845 -15.44 0.41 7.26
C ASP A 845 -15.44 1.22 8.59
N ARG A 846 -15.10 0.60 9.71
CA ARG A 846 -14.91 1.32 11.00
C ARG A 846 -13.54 2.00 11.15
N HIS A 847 -12.49 1.61 10.41
CA HIS A 847 -11.13 2.11 10.60
C HIS A 847 -10.84 3.28 9.63
N GLY A 848 -10.72 3.03 8.32
CA GLY A 848 -10.10 3.97 7.37
C GLY A 848 -10.61 3.82 5.94
N MET A 849 -10.49 2.60 5.42
CA MET A 849 -10.62 2.21 4.01
C MET A 849 -11.95 2.58 3.34
N GLN A 850 -11.89 2.92 2.05
CA GLN A 850 -13.04 3.40 1.25
C GLN A 850 -13.02 2.90 -0.20
N ASP A 851 -14.01 2.09 -0.59
CA ASP A 851 -14.31 1.79 -2.01
C ASP A 851 -15.32 2.80 -2.60
N MET A 852 -15.31 2.99 -3.92
CA MET A 852 -16.21 3.88 -4.64
C MET A 852 -16.76 3.26 -5.94
N ILE A 853 -18.05 2.95 -5.95
CA ILE A 853 -18.76 2.44 -7.13
C ILE A 853 -19.58 3.53 -7.83
N GLN A 854 -19.47 3.62 -9.16
CA GLN A 854 -20.28 4.53 -9.98
C GLN A 854 -21.65 3.91 -10.30
N ILE A 855 -22.72 4.65 -10.01
CA ILE A 855 -24.11 4.26 -10.24
C ILE A 855 -24.74 5.24 -11.24
N ASN A 856 -25.32 4.71 -12.33
CA ASN A 856 -26.04 5.50 -13.34
C ASN A 856 -27.54 5.26 -13.22
N ILE A 857 -28.31 6.32 -12.95
CA ILE A 857 -29.77 6.25 -12.79
C ILE A 857 -30.42 7.02 -13.93
N THR A 858 -31.12 6.30 -14.79
CA THR A 858 -31.87 6.87 -15.92
C THR A 858 -33.34 6.91 -15.57
N VAL A 859 -33.90 8.12 -15.45
CA VAL A 859 -35.34 8.33 -15.41
C VAL A 859 -35.81 8.54 -16.84
N ASN A 860 -36.52 7.56 -17.38
CA ASN A 860 -37.20 7.68 -18.66
C ASN A 860 -38.42 8.58 -18.51
N PRO A 861 -38.69 9.47 -19.48
CA PRO A 861 -39.93 10.19 -19.52
C PRO A 861 -41.10 9.29 -19.90
N VAL A 862 -42.29 9.61 -19.42
CA VAL A 862 -43.57 9.01 -19.84
C VAL A 862 -44.58 10.13 -20.04
N ASN A 863 -45.15 10.19 -21.25
CA ASN A 863 -46.12 11.20 -21.66
C ASN A 863 -47.28 11.31 -20.66
N ASP A 864 -47.33 12.42 -19.93
CA ASP A 864 -48.35 12.77 -18.95
C ASP A 864 -49.67 13.12 -19.68
N ILE A 865 -50.69 13.65 -18.99
CA ILE A 865 -51.92 14.12 -19.63
C ILE A 865 -51.90 15.65 -19.77
N PRO A 866 -52.02 16.22 -21.00
CA PRO A 866 -51.99 17.66 -21.21
C PRO A 866 -53.11 18.37 -20.45
N ILE A 867 -52.77 19.40 -19.68
CA ILE A 867 -53.65 20.08 -18.74
C ILE A 867 -54.20 21.38 -19.35
N ILE A 868 -55.52 21.54 -19.31
CA ILE A 868 -56.17 22.84 -19.56
C ILE A 868 -56.07 23.66 -18.27
N LEU A 869 -55.14 24.61 -18.21
CA LEU A 869 -54.77 25.38 -17.01
C LEU A 869 -55.93 26.19 -16.42
N SER A 870 -56.44 27.17 -17.17
CA SER A 870 -57.43 28.13 -16.66
C SER A 870 -58.85 27.79 -17.11
N LYS A 871 -59.37 26.63 -16.65
CA LYS A 871 -60.75 26.20 -16.92
C LYS A 871 -61.77 27.27 -16.50
N GLU A 872 -61.46 28.04 -15.47
CA GLU A 872 -62.27 29.16 -14.98
C GLU A 872 -62.25 30.38 -15.93
N ASP A 873 -61.08 30.85 -16.40
CA ASP A 873 -60.98 31.98 -17.35
C ASP A 873 -61.59 31.67 -18.72
N ILE A 874 -61.46 30.41 -19.21
CA ILE A 874 -62.16 29.99 -20.44
C ILE A 874 -63.67 30.05 -20.21
N GLN A 875 -64.18 29.64 -19.04
CA GLN A 875 -65.61 29.52 -18.79
C GLN A 875 -66.30 30.85 -18.43
N ASP A 876 -65.67 31.70 -17.62
CA ASP A 876 -66.23 32.98 -17.15
C ASP A 876 -65.53 34.19 -17.81
N ASN A 877 -66.12 34.70 -18.90
CA ASN A 877 -66.10 36.14 -19.23
C ASN A 877 -66.97 36.51 -20.45
N SER A 878 -68.30 36.33 -20.36
CA SER A 878 -69.30 36.82 -21.34
C SER A 878 -69.23 36.31 -22.81
N ILE A 879 -68.10 35.76 -23.28
CA ILE A 879 -67.84 35.39 -24.68
C ILE A 879 -68.79 34.29 -25.17
N TRP A 880 -69.24 33.41 -24.28
CA TRP A 880 -70.20 32.35 -24.59
C TRP A 880 -71.67 32.78 -24.59
N VAL A 881 -71.99 34.06 -24.36
CA VAL A 881 -73.36 34.60 -24.37
C VAL A 881 -73.49 35.68 -25.44
N GLN A 882 -73.59 35.25 -26.69
CA GLN A 882 -73.60 36.12 -27.87
C GLN A 882 -75.01 36.51 -28.32
N THR A 883 -75.06 37.34 -29.37
CA THR A 883 -76.30 37.68 -30.08
C THR A 883 -76.16 37.45 -31.59
N MET A 884 -77.28 37.20 -32.27
CA MET A 884 -77.37 37.03 -33.73
C MET A 884 -76.82 38.21 -34.57
N ASP A 885 -76.44 39.34 -33.97
CA ASP A 885 -75.89 40.51 -34.67
C ASP A 885 -74.34 40.48 -34.75
N VAL A 886 -73.69 39.47 -34.15
CA VAL A 886 -72.23 39.25 -34.18
C VAL A 886 -71.88 38.29 -35.31
N SER A 887 -70.92 38.64 -36.18
CA SER A 887 -70.53 37.83 -37.34
C SER A 887 -69.71 36.60 -36.97
N SER A 888 -68.81 36.75 -36.00
CA SER A 888 -68.00 35.69 -35.40
C SER A 888 -67.38 36.19 -34.09
N PHE A 889 -66.89 35.27 -33.26
CA PHE A 889 -66.01 35.57 -32.12
C PHE A 889 -64.86 34.56 -32.05
N THR A 890 -63.74 34.96 -31.47
CA THR A 890 -62.47 34.21 -31.49
C THR A 890 -61.93 34.00 -30.09
N ILE A 891 -61.27 32.86 -29.85
CA ILE A 891 -60.57 32.54 -28.60
C ILE A 891 -59.19 31.97 -28.96
N ASN A 892 -58.13 32.59 -28.44
CA ASN A 892 -56.77 32.04 -28.48
C ASN A 892 -56.60 31.07 -27.31
N LEU A 893 -56.11 29.85 -27.59
CA LEU A 893 -55.94 28.79 -26.59
C LEU A 893 -54.50 28.62 -26.10
N THR A 894 -53.53 29.29 -26.74
CA THR A 894 -52.08 29.18 -26.45
C THR A 894 -51.71 29.47 -24.98
N ASP A 895 -52.46 30.35 -24.31
CA ASP A 895 -52.19 30.73 -22.91
C ASP A 895 -52.82 29.77 -21.88
N TYR A 896 -53.73 28.89 -22.31
CA TYR A 896 -54.55 28.04 -21.42
C TYR A 896 -54.19 26.55 -21.46
N GLU A 897 -53.19 26.17 -22.25
CA GLU A 897 -52.64 24.82 -22.34
C GLU A 897 -51.33 24.71 -21.56
N PHE A 898 -51.07 23.53 -21.03
CA PHE A 898 -49.79 23.09 -20.47
C PHE A 898 -49.66 21.58 -20.65
N ASP A 899 -48.43 21.14 -20.83
CA ASP A 899 -48.01 19.76 -20.88
C ASP A 899 -46.55 19.77 -20.40
N VAL A 900 -46.07 18.68 -19.82
CA VAL A 900 -44.79 18.65 -19.11
C VAL A 900 -43.66 18.18 -20.03
N GLU A 901 -43.93 17.18 -20.89
CA GLU A 901 -42.99 16.68 -21.88
C GLU A 901 -43.16 17.41 -23.22
N ASP A 902 -44.40 17.70 -23.60
CA ASP A 902 -44.73 18.12 -24.95
C ASP A 902 -44.77 19.65 -25.12
N ASN A 903 -43.98 20.16 -26.07
CA ASN A 903 -43.93 21.60 -26.31
C ASN A 903 -45.28 22.11 -26.84
N LYS A 904 -45.69 23.32 -26.46
CA LYS A 904 -46.99 23.92 -26.87
C LYS A 904 -47.30 23.84 -28.38
N SER A 905 -46.31 23.76 -29.26
CA SER A 905 -46.52 23.55 -30.70
C SER A 905 -47.06 22.17 -31.11
N ALA A 906 -46.94 21.15 -30.26
CA ALA A 906 -47.35 19.78 -30.52
C ALA A 906 -48.79 19.49 -30.08
N LEU A 907 -49.27 20.13 -29.00
CA LEU A 907 -50.63 19.96 -28.49
C LEU A 907 -51.70 20.43 -29.50
N ASN A 908 -52.81 19.72 -29.57
CA ASN A 908 -53.90 19.87 -30.54
C ASN A 908 -55.26 20.13 -29.86
N TRP A 909 -56.09 20.99 -30.46
CA TRP A 909 -57.39 21.41 -29.92
C TRP A 909 -58.55 21.08 -30.85
N PHE A 910 -59.50 20.30 -30.33
CA PHE A 910 -60.70 19.84 -31.03
C PHE A 910 -61.99 20.31 -30.35
N VAL A 911 -63.07 20.44 -31.12
CA VAL A 911 -64.42 20.78 -30.63
C VAL A 911 -65.40 19.65 -30.96
N ARG A 912 -66.08 19.13 -29.93
CA ARG A 912 -66.96 17.96 -30.07
C ARG A 912 -68.34 18.19 -29.46
N GLY A 913 -69.39 17.96 -30.26
CA GLY A 913 -70.77 17.91 -29.80
C GLY A 913 -71.63 19.15 -30.08
N LEU A 914 -71.03 20.28 -30.48
CA LEU A 914 -71.74 21.51 -30.83
C LEU A 914 -72.72 21.30 -32.01
N ASP A 915 -73.99 21.67 -31.83
CA ASP A 915 -74.98 21.65 -32.91
C ASP A 915 -74.69 22.76 -33.94
N SER A 916 -74.32 22.34 -35.15
CA SER A 916 -74.11 23.18 -36.33
C SER A 916 -75.29 24.08 -36.69
N LYS A 917 -76.50 23.81 -36.18
CA LYS A 917 -77.68 24.70 -36.30
C LYS A 917 -77.63 25.92 -35.39
N ILE A 918 -76.79 25.92 -34.36
CA ILE A 918 -76.59 27.03 -33.42
C ILE A 918 -75.32 27.79 -33.77
N ALA A 919 -74.18 27.10 -33.91
CA ALA A 919 -72.94 27.69 -34.40
C ALA A 919 -72.05 26.67 -35.13
N THR A 920 -71.20 27.15 -36.03
CA THR A 920 -70.07 26.40 -36.59
C THR A 920 -68.75 26.96 -36.06
N VAL A 921 -67.72 26.14 -35.99
CA VAL A 921 -66.37 26.53 -35.56
C VAL A 921 -65.35 26.27 -36.68
N GLU A 922 -64.31 27.09 -36.73
CA GLU A 922 -63.12 26.93 -37.56
C GLU A 922 -61.87 27.13 -36.68
N GLY A 923 -60.73 26.55 -37.07
CA GLY A 923 -59.44 26.72 -36.36
C GLY A 923 -58.99 25.54 -35.49
N GLU A 924 -59.76 24.46 -35.44
CA GLU A 924 -59.33 23.19 -34.80
C GLU A 924 -57.99 22.72 -35.40
N ASN A 925 -57.06 22.32 -34.53
CA ASN A 925 -55.67 21.95 -34.86
C ASN A 925 -54.91 22.97 -35.75
N SER A 926 -55.26 24.26 -35.67
CA SER A 926 -54.48 25.32 -36.33
C SER A 926 -53.21 25.64 -35.53
N THR A 927 -52.12 25.93 -36.24
CA THR A 927 -50.84 26.38 -35.64
C THR A 927 -50.94 27.73 -34.92
N GLU A 928 -52.00 28.49 -35.17
CA GLU A 928 -52.30 29.74 -34.46
C GLU A 928 -53.14 29.52 -33.18
N LYS A 929 -53.70 28.31 -32.99
CA LYS A 929 -54.53 27.91 -31.84
C LYS A 929 -55.68 28.87 -31.51
N ILE A 930 -56.26 29.49 -32.55
CA ILE A 930 -57.42 30.39 -32.45
C ILE A 930 -58.66 29.69 -32.98
N LEU A 931 -59.59 29.36 -32.08
CA LEU A 931 -60.93 28.90 -32.48
C LEU A 931 -61.83 30.08 -32.81
N THR A 932 -62.46 30.03 -33.98
CA THR A 932 -63.40 31.05 -34.47
C THR A 932 -64.81 30.47 -34.57
N PHE A 933 -65.75 31.00 -33.80
CA PHE A 933 -67.15 30.55 -33.76
C PHE A 933 -68.06 31.50 -34.55
N TYR A 934 -68.93 30.94 -35.38
CA TYR A 934 -69.86 31.64 -36.26
C TYR A 934 -71.32 31.33 -35.91
N PRO A 935 -72.12 32.31 -35.45
CA PRO A 935 -73.54 32.13 -35.18
C PRO A 935 -74.37 31.72 -36.42
N GLN A 936 -74.98 30.54 -36.36
CA GLN A 936 -75.90 30.02 -37.38
C GLN A 936 -77.38 30.11 -36.95
N GLY A 937 -77.65 30.04 -35.64
CA GLY A 937 -79.00 30.02 -35.10
C GLY A 937 -79.08 30.40 -33.62
N ARG A 938 -80.28 30.24 -33.05
CA ARG A 938 -80.62 30.72 -31.70
C ARG A 938 -80.84 29.54 -30.76
N GLY A 939 -80.30 29.62 -29.56
CA GLY A 939 -80.45 28.58 -28.54
C GLY A 939 -79.34 28.63 -27.50
N THR A 940 -79.30 27.61 -26.66
CA THR A 940 -78.20 27.28 -25.76
C THR A 940 -77.82 25.84 -26.03
N ASP A 941 -76.52 25.55 -26.11
CA ASP A 941 -75.98 24.22 -26.34
C ASP A 941 -74.68 24.00 -25.55
N THR A 942 -74.31 22.74 -25.34
CA THR A 942 -73.14 22.33 -24.54
C THR A 942 -72.23 21.43 -25.35
N PHE A 943 -70.96 21.82 -25.47
CA PHE A 943 -69.96 21.08 -26.25
C PHE A 943 -68.69 20.83 -25.43
N LEU A 944 -67.89 19.85 -25.84
CA LEU A 944 -66.58 19.58 -25.29
C LEU A 944 -65.52 20.30 -26.14
N LEU A 945 -64.67 21.07 -25.47
CA LEU A 945 -63.36 21.44 -25.96
C LEU A 945 -62.37 20.38 -25.46
N ILE A 946 -61.56 19.81 -26.33
CA ILE A 946 -60.65 18.69 -26.03
C ILE A 946 -59.24 19.10 -26.41
N LEU A 947 -58.30 18.96 -25.47
CA LEU A 947 -56.86 19.10 -25.67
C LEU A 947 -56.27 17.69 -25.82
N ILE A 948 -55.38 17.49 -26.79
CA ILE A 948 -54.69 16.22 -27.07
C ILE A 948 -53.22 16.51 -27.31
N ASP A 949 -52.30 15.71 -26.76
CA ASP A 949 -50.85 15.81 -27.01
C ASP A 949 -50.45 15.14 -28.35
N SER A 950 -49.16 14.80 -28.52
CA SER A 950 -48.66 14.11 -29.71
C SER A 950 -48.74 12.57 -29.68
N GLU A 951 -48.81 11.92 -28.51
CA GLU A 951 -48.84 10.45 -28.36
C GLU A 951 -50.25 9.88 -28.06
N GLY A 952 -51.19 10.71 -27.61
CA GLY A 952 -52.62 10.43 -27.50
C GLY A 952 -53.30 10.69 -26.14
N GLY A 953 -52.64 11.32 -25.17
CA GLY A 953 -53.24 11.73 -23.90
C GLY A 953 -54.22 12.90 -24.08
N THR A 954 -55.23 13.03 -23.19
CA THR A 954 -56.32 14.01 -23.38
C THR A 954 -56.92 14.59 -22.08
N ASP A 955 -57.05 15.92 -22.00
CA ASP A 955 -57.96 16.62 -21.07
C ASP A 955 -59.11 17.28 -21.85
N ASN A 956 -60.21 17.59 -21.16
CA ASN A 956 -61.39 18.17 -21.77
C ASN A 956 -62.17 19.10 -20.83
N LEU A 957 -62.82 20.09 -21.43
CA LEU A 957 -63.63 21.11 -20.75
C LEU A 957 -65.01 21.21 -21.43
N THR A 958 -66.08 21.11 -20.63
CA THR A 958 -67.45 21.30 -21.14
C THR A 958 -67.83 22.79 -21.10
N LEU A 959 -68.20 23.34 -22.24
CA LEU A 959 -68.52 24.76 -22.43
C LEU A 959 -69.96 24.94 -22.93
N THR A 960 -70.61 26.04 -22.53
CA THR A 960 -72.04 26.30 -22.79
C THR A 960 -72.24 27.55 -23.63
N LEU A 961 -72.45 27.38 -24.95
CA LEU A 961 -72.68 28.49 -25.88
C LEU A 961 -74.17 28.86 -25.93
N THR A 962 -74.49 30.12 -25.64
CA THR A 962 -75.84 30.71 -25.78
C THR A 962 -75.84 31.82 -26.82
N ILE A 963 -76.74 31.72 -27.80
CA ILE A 963 -76.91 32.73 -28.85
C ILE A 963 -78.33 33.31 -28.77
N ASN A 964 -78.38 34.56 -28.29
CA ASN A 964 -79.61 35.31 -28.05
C ASN A 964 -80.12 36.01 -29.34
N PRO A 965 -81.45 36.24 -29.45
CA PRO A 965 -82.00 37.07 -30.52
C PRO A 965 -81.53 38.53 -30.42
N SER A 966 -81.38 39.20 -31.57
CA SER A 966 -81.01 40.62 -31.69
C SER A 966 -81.80 41.53 -30.75
N LEU A 967 -81.09 42.26 -29.88
CA LEU A 967 -81.66 43.24 -28.96
C LEU A 967 -81.74 44.62 -29.63
N GLY A 968 -82.90 44.92 -30.21
CA GLY A 968 -83.19 46.20 -30.87
C GLY A 968 -83.01 47.41 -29.96
N ARG A 969 -81.82 48.02 -30.01
CA ARG A 969 -81.30 49.13 -29.16
C ARG A 969 -82.33 49.94 -28.36
N ILE A 970 -82.30 49.76 -27.04
CA ILE A 970 -82.81 50.72 -26.06
C ILE A 970 -81.67 51.69 -25.70
N LEU A 971 -81.98 52.98 -25.59
CA LEU A 971 -81.05 54.02 -25.12
C LEU A 971 -81.55 54.55 -23.77
N ALA A 972 -80.82 54.26 -22.71
CA ALA A 972 -80.97 54.93 -21.41
C ALA A 972 -79.90 56.03 -21.29
N LEU A 973 -80.26 57.16 -20.71
CA LEU A 973 -79.34 58.25 -20.38
C LEU A 973 -79.47 58.53 -18.88
N VAL A 974 -78.39 58.34 -18.14
CA VAL A 974 -78.31 58.69 -16.71
C VAL A 974 -77.60 60.04 -16.60
N ILE A 975 -78.22 60.99 -15.90
CA ILE A 975 -77.62 62.28 -15.57
C ILE A 975 -77.62 62.42 -14.04
N PRO A 976 -76.47 62.42 -13.37
CA PRO A 976 -76.40 62.72 -11.95
C PRO A 976 -76.53 64.22 -11.72
N LEU A 977 -77.47 64.65 -10.85
CA LEU A 977 -77.42 65.96 -10.23
C LEU A 977 -76.79 65.84 -8.84
N ALA A 978 -75.73 66.62 -8.60
CA ALA A 978 -75.08 66.72 -7.30
C ALA A 978 -75.42 68.06 -6.64
N VAL A 979 -76.29 68.04 -5.63
CA VAL A 979 -76.55 69.18 -4.74
C VAL A 979 -76.66 68.65 -3.31
N GLY A 980 -75.74 69.04 -2.42
CA GLY A 980 -75.91 68.82 -0.98
C GLY A 980 -75.74 67.39 -0.46
N GLY A 981 -74.87 66.58 -1.06
CA GLY A 981 -74.38 65.33 -0.42
C GLY A 981 -75.22 64.06 -0.63
N ALA A 982 -76.30 64.11 -1.42
CA ALA A 982 -77.02 62.91 -1.88
C ALA A 982 -77.24 62.97 -3.40
N VAL A 983 -77.04 61.85 -4.09
CA VAL A 983 -77.28 61.74 -5.54
C VAL A 983 -78.60 61.01 -5.77
N ALA A 984 -79.55 61.68 -6.43
CA ALA A 984 -80.80 61.09 -6.86
C ALA A 984 -80.84 61.03 -8.40
N CYS A 985 -81.00 59.82 -8.95
CA CYS A 985 -81.08 59.60 -10.39
C CYS A 985 -82.54 59.59 -10.87
N ILE A 986 -82.88 60.44 -11.84
CA ILE A 986 -84.17 60.39 -12.53
C ILE A 986 -84.01 59.55 -13.80
N LEU A 987 -84.64 58.38 -13.85
CA LEU A 987 -84.80 57.64 -15.12
C LEU A 987 -85.95 58.22 -15.93
N ILE A 988 -85.69 58.50 -17.22
CA ILE A 988 -86.72 58.89 -18.20
C ILE A 988 -86.68 57.89 -19.36
N PHE A 989 -87.75 57.10 -19.50
CA PHE A 989 -87.92 56.17 -20.61
C PHE A 989 -88.63 56.86 -21.78
N PHE A 990 -88.03 56.80 -22.97
CA PHE A 990 -88.63 57.35 -24.20
C PHE A 990 -89.09 56.24 -25.15
N TRP A 991 -90.40 56.16 -25.40
CA TRP A 991 -90.95 55.31 -26.46
C TRP A 991 -90.92 56.03 -27.82
N LYS A 992 -90.72 55.26 -28.90
CA LYS A 992 -90.05 55.74 -30.11
C LYS A 992 -91.00 56.16 -31.24
N ARG A 993 -91.21 57.47 -31.46
CA ARG A 993 -91.58 58.06 -32.79
C ARG A 993 -91.58 59.61 -32.79
N HIS A 994 -90.49 60.22 -33.28
CA HIS A 994 -90.45 61.32 -34.28
C HIS A 994 -89.03 61.94 -34.35
N LYS A 995 -88.43 61.97 -35.55
CA LYS A 995 -87.03 62.40 -35.75
C LYS A 995 -86.77 63.88 -35.40
N ALA A 996 -87.78 64.74 -35.60
CA ALA A 996 -87.65 66.20 -35.51
C ALA A 996 -87.48 66.80 -34.09
N TYR A 997 -87.75 66.03 -33.02
CA TYR A 997 -87.55 66.51 -31.64
C TYR A 997 -86.14 66.24 -31.11
N ARG A 998 -85.41 65.26 -31.69
CA ARG A 998 -84.06 64.88 -31.27
C ARG A 998 -83.08 66.05 -31.37
N ASP A 999 -83.12 66.77 -32.49
CA ASP A 999 -82.11 67.78 -32.80
C ASP A 999 -82.32 69.08 -32.00
N ARG A 1000 -83.55 69.33 -31.51
CA ARG A 1000 -83.82 70.39 -30.52
C ARG A 1000 -83.31 70.01 -29.12
N TYR A 1001 -83.48 68.76 -28.70
CA TYR A 1001 -82.99 68.29 -27.40
C TYR A 1001 -81.46 68.19 -27.36
N LEU A 1002 -80.81 67.76 -28.45
CA LEU A 1002 -79.34 67.74 -28.54
C LEU A 1002 -78.76 69.16 -28.43
N LYS A 1003 -79.36 70.17 -29.07
CA LYS A 1003 -78.95 71.57 -28.88
C LYS A 1003 -79.17 72.09 -27.46
N ALA A 1004 -80.21 71.64 -26.75
CA ALA A 1004 -80.40 71.98 -25.34
C ALA A 1004 -79.30 71.36 -24.46
N LEU A 1005 -78.91 70.10 -24.71
CA LEU A 1005 -77.80 69.43 -24.03
C LEU A 1005 -76.47 70.15 -24.27
N GLU A 1006 -76.20 70.55 -25.53
CA GLU A 1006 -74.96 71.23 -25.92
C GLU A 1006 -74.80 72.62 -25.25
N ILE A 1007 -75.91 73.31 -24.99
CA ILE A 1007 -75.93 74.57 -24.23
C ILE A 1007 -75.61 74.32 -22.75
N ILE A 1008 -76.21 73.29 -22.14
CA ILE A 1008 -75.98 72.92 -20.74
C ILE A 1008 -74.53 72.48 -20.50
N GLN A 1009 -73.92 71.77 -21.44
CA GLN A 1009 -72.52 71.32 -21.34
C GLN A 1009 -71.47 72.44 -21.51
N LYS A 1010 -71.85 73.65 -21.94
CA LYS A 1010 -70.91 74.76 -22.20
C LYS A 1010 -70.80 75.80 -21.08
N GLY A 1011 -71.49 75.60 -19.95
CA GLY A 1011 -71.19 76.30 -18.69
C GLY A 1011 -71.63 77.77 -18.58
N GLU A 1012 -72.42 78.30 -19.52
CA GLU A 1012 -73.03 79.64 -19.37
C GLU A 1012 -74.29 79.60 -18.50
N SER A 1013 -74.62 80.72 -17.85
CA SER A 1013 -75.52 80.75 -16.69
C SER A 1013 -77.00 80.43 -17.00
N LEU A 1014 -77.57 79.49 -16.25
CA LEU A 1014 -79.02 79.20 -16.20
C LEU A 1014 -79.86 80.44 -15.84
N LYS A 1015 -80.53 81.04 -16.83
CA LYS A 1015 -81.56 82.09 -16.64
C LYS A 1015 -82.77 82.01 -17.61
N LYS A 1016 -83.32 80.82 -17.82
CA LYS A 1016 -84.77 80.63 -18.02
C LYS A 1016 -85.20 79.18 -17.85
#